data_AF-A0A840DBT3-F1
#
_entry.id   AF-A0A840DBT3-F1
#
_cell.length_a   1.000
_cell.length_b   1.000
_cell.length_c   1.000
_cell.angle_alpha   90.00
_cell.angle_beta   90.00
_cell.angle_gamma   90.00
#
_symmetry.space_group_name_H-M   'P 1'
#
loop_
_entity.id
_entity.type
_entity.pdbx_description
1 polymer ?
#
loop_
_entity_poly.entity_id
_entity_poly.type
_entity_poly.pdbx_seq_one_letter_code
_entity_poly.pdbx_strand_id
1 'polypeptide(L)'
;MNRLYFWLAALLCGTVSVLAQASFDTPGTGNPVIPGYFADPTVKKFGDTYYIYATTDGSGAGFGPAQVWTSKDFANWTLMPMNWPDSHWIWAPDVMRHSDGKYYYFYCQPCIIHCGVSDTPRGPWKNILGESEAVLIPDRFVTNAITLDGQTFVDDDGSVYMYWGTWGIYKGFGCGAGKMTSDLKGFSKTRLIPNTEATDFFEAPFVIKRNGIYYFMYSSGSCHDQTYRVQYATSDAPLGPYKYGGCILETSADGTIHGPGHHSILQEGDNYYIVYHRHDNPHANRGFHRQVCIDRMTFDAEGNIQKIIPTHDGVGALAPSTVQSKNLAYQKTVRASSFYDDNFRPELAVDDNNGTLWRPRGMGQEWIEIDLGSNQQIQTIWTQFQYGTQFYQYLIETSVNGKQWSVFADKRNNHLAGSPMVDFGKTKARYVRLTFTGGQKNGFGGAIWNIKVFGGIEASAPQQWLGLTAADWNGREWENNEGMLGGSFKLKQGAARTQRIAGRDALVLEPGTTLEFLHPLLSPSTEHTLSVLVYRLGKWQSDEVKSSLSNGKILLQSGAEPLIITNLRYYNWVQEEAEKAFDATMDIVRLPAANLQKKGLVVSITADAFSLGDTVQYIPNNGVKGIFEGIKAPSIVEETAGKKGFRFDGSQVFRSNFQLPTTLLDNAPYTLEAWVLNPTIDLNECVADFTTSHDELEKIMLVNGTEPRCGVINHYGWYEDAGYKNLNEWAGKWQHIYICFDGRIEQVYVNDQLVSEKDIQLLIKPSQFVTLGLNAEGNWPFTGYLHSLKLWDEYLPKLK
;
A
#
# COMPACT_ATOMS: atom_id res chain seq x y z
N MET A 1 13.31 37.09 77.65
CA MET A 1 11.99 36.92 77.02
C MET A 1 12.09 37.31 75.55
N ASN A 2 11.65 36.40 74.68
CA ASN A 2 11.31 36.55 73.25
C ASN A 2 12.40 36.97 72.25
N ARG A 3 13.07 35.96 71.65
CA ARG A 3 13.64 36.07 70.30
C ARG A 3 12.58 35.61 69.28
N LEU A 4 12.11 36.54 68.45
CA LEU A 4 11.22 36.27 67.32
C LEU A 4 12.02 35.60 66.20
N TYR A 5 11.60 34.42 65.76
CA TYR A 5 12.05 33.81 64.51
C TYR A 5 11.14 34.28 63.37
N PHE A 6 11.70 35.02 62.41
CA PHE A 6 11.07 35.24 61.11
C PHE A 6 11.45 34.10 60.18
N TRP A 7 10.47 33.30 59.76
CA TRP A 7 10.60 32.34 58.67
C TRP A 7 10.39 33.07 57.34
N LEU A 8 11.43 33.14 56.50
CA LEU A 8 11.28 33.45 55.08
C LEU A 8 10.79 32.18 54.36
N ALA A 9 9.56 32.19 53.87
CA ALA A 9 9.09 31.22 52.90
C ALA A 9 9.59 31.63 51.51
N ALA A 10 10.49 30.85 50.92
CA ALA A 10 10.86 30.96 49.52
C ALA A 10 9.80 30.24 48.67
N LEU A 11 9.00 30.99 47.91
CA LEU A 11 8.19 30.45 46.82
C LEU A 11 9.13 30.01 45.69
N LEU A 12 9.30 28.70 45.51
CA LEU A 12 9.76 28.13 44.24
C LEU A 12 8.56 28.09 43.29
N CYS A 13 8.43 29.10 42.43
CA CYS A 13 7.63 28.98 41.21
C CYS A 13 8.37 28.04 40.24
N GLY A 14 7.95 26.78 40.18
CA GLY A 14 8.36 25.88 39.11
C GLY A 14 7.76 26.36 37.79
N THR A 15 8.60 26.89 36.90
CA THR A 15 8.22 27.12 35.51
C THR A 15 8.07 25.76 34.82
N VAL A 16 6.84 25.36 34.53
CA VAL A 16 6.58 24.26 33.59
C VAL A 16 6.95 24.78 32.21
N SER A 17 8.15 24.42 31.73
CA SER A 17 8.51 24.61 30.33
C SER A 17 7.63 23.67 29.51
N VAL A 18 6.56 24.21 28.91
CA VAL A 18 5.83 23.51 27.86
C VAL A 18 6.80 23.40 26.68
N LEU A 19 7.35 22.21 26.45
CA LEU A 19 8.11 21.93 25.23
C LEU A 19 7.16 22.11 24.05
N ALA A 20 7.55 22.92 23.07
CA ALA A 20 6.79 23.06 21.83
C ALA A 20 6.78 21.70 21.12
N GLN A 21 5.60 21.28 20.66
CA GLN A 21 5.43 20.07 19.87
C GLN A 21 6.24 20.17 18.57
N ALA A 22 6.90 19.08 18.17
CA ALA A 22 7.65 19.04 16.91
C ALA A 22 6.74 19.33 15.72
N SER A 23 7.25 20.02 14.69
CA SER A 23 6.52 20.16 13.42
C SER A 23 6.47 18.81 12.70
N PHE A 24 5.49 18.62 11.81
CA PHE A 24 5.34 17.36 11.09
C PHE A 24 6.56 16.96 10.25
N ASP A 25 7.35 17.95 9.82
CA ASP A 25 8.56 17.80 9.01
C ASP A 25 9.86 17.95 9.82
N THR A 26 9.78 17.93 11.15
CA THR A 26 10.97 17.92 12.01
C THR A 26 11.75 16.62 11.76
N PRO A 27 13.07 16.68 11.48
CA PRO A 27 13.87 15.48 11.28
C PRO A 27 13.98 14.60 12.54
N GLY A 28 13.89 13.28 12.38
CA GLY A 28 14.07 12.29 13.44
C GLY A 28 12.88 12.11 14.37
N THR A 29 11.70 12.63 13.99
CA THR A 29 10.45 12.43 14.75
C THR A 29 9.95 11.00 14.63
N GLY A 30 9.37 10.46 15.70
CA GLY A 30 8.96 9.05 15.78
C GLY A 30 7.57 8.70 15.26
N ASN A 31 6.71 9.70 14.97
CA ASN A 31 5.40 9.49 14.35
C ASN A 31 5.36 10.12 12.94
N PRO A 32 4.99 9.35 11.91
CA PRO A 32 4.51 7.96 11.93
C PRO A 32 5.55 6.94 12.37
N VAL A 33 5.11 5.85 13.01
CA VAL A 33 6.02 4.83 13.57
C VAL A 33 6.55 3.87 12.51
N ILE A 34 5.81 3.69 11.42
CA ILE A 34 6.21 2.90 10.25
C ILE A 34 6.17 3.79 8.99
N PRO A 35 7.08 3.58 8.02
CA PRO A 35 7.04 4.27 6.74
C PRO A 35 5.99 3.68 5.81
N GLY A 36 5.23 4.55 5.14
CA GLY A 36 4.22 4.16 4.15
C GLY A 36 2.80 4.44 4.60
N TYR A 37 1.87 4.12 3.70
CA TYR A 37 0.45 4.33 3.93
C TYR A 37 -0.21 3.06 4.44
N PHE A 38 -0.59 3.09 5.71
CA PHE A 38 -1.21 1.99 6.41
C PHE A 38 -2.28 2.55 7.35
N ALA A 39 -3.39 1.83 7.42
CA ALA A 39 -4.51 2.23 8.23
C ALA A 39 -4.99 1.12 9.13
N ASP A 40 -5.94 1.47 9.98
CA ASP A 40 -6.65 0.55 10.85
C ASP A 40 -5.72 -0.40 11.65
N PRO A 41 -4.72 0.13 12.39
CA PRO A 41 -3.67 -0.67 12.96
C PRO A 41 -4.15 -1.48 14.18
N THR A 42 -3.88 -2.77 14.17
CA THR A 42 -3.87 -3.62 15.36
C THR A 42 -2.44 -3.94 15.77
N VAL A 43 -2.04 -3.46 16.95
CA VAL A 43 -0.76 -3.79 17.59
C VAL A 43 -0.91 -4.98 18.54
N LYS A 44 0.04 -5.92 18.52
CA LYS A 44 0.20 -6.97 19.54
C LYS A 44 1.68 -7.22 19.81
N LYS A 45 1.97 -7.76 20.98
CA LYS A 45 3.28 -8.34 21.29
C LYS A 45 3.12 -9.83 21.55
N PHE A 46 3.83 -10.64 20.79
CA PHE A 46 3.90 -12.08 20.98
C PHE A 46 5.35 -12.47 21.27
N GLY A 47 5.58 -12.99 22.49
CA GLY A 47 6.93 -13.19 22.98
C GLY A 47 7.67 -11.86 23.13
N ASP A 48 8.82 -11.73 22.47
CA ASP A 48 9.68 -10.55 22.45
C ASP A 48 9.49 -9.70 21.17
N THR A 49 8.55 -10.06 20.30
CA THR A 49 8.32 -9.37 19.02
C THR A 49 7.00 -8.60 19.04
N TYR A 50 7.05 -7.35 18.59
CA TYR A 50 5.90 -6.51 18.31
C TYR A 50 5.43 -6.72 16.87
N TYR A 51 4.11 -6.72 16.67
CA TYR A 51 3.45 -6.90 15.39
C TYR A 51 2.43 -5.78 15.19
N ILE A 52 2.38 -5.19 14.00
CA ILE A 52 1.30 -4.31 13.55
C ILE A 52 0.68 -4.91 12.29
N TYR A 53 -0.60 -5.27 12.39
CA TYR A 53 -1.45 -5.66 11.27
C TYR A 53 -2.26 -4.43 10.89
N ALA A 54 -2.33 -4.13 9.59
CA ALA A 54 -2.96 -2.90 9.12
C ALA A 54 -3.51 -3.10 7.70
N THR A 55 -4.57 -2.37 7.39
CA THR A 55 -5.02 -2.14 6.01
C THR A 55 -3.86 -1.54 5.22
N THR A 56 -3.52 -2.11 4.06
CA THR A 56 -2.56 -1.48 3.14
C THR A 56 -3.26 -0.35 2.40
N ASP A 57 -2.84 0.89 2.64
CA ASP A 57 -3.51 2.12 2.21
C ASP A 57 -2.74 2.84 1.08
N GLY A 58 -3.25 3.99 0.61
CA GLY A 58 -2.61 4.75 -0.47
C GLY A 58 -2.63 4.03 -1.83
N SER A 59 -3.54 3.07 -2.00
CA SER A 59 -3.83 2.40 -3.26
C SER A 59 -5.33 2.30 -3.48
N GLY A 60 -6.00 3.45 -3.55
CA GLY A 60 -7.47 3.54 -3.62
C GLY A 60 -8.12 3.25 -2.27
N ALA A 61 -9.25 2.53 -2.26
CA ALA A 61 -10.00 2.22 -1.03
C ALA A 61 -9.38 1.04 -0.24
N GLY A 62 -8.07 1.05 -0.01
CA GLY A 62 -7.36 0.01 0.74
C GLY A 62 -7.15 -1.31 -0.01
N PHE A 63 -6.89 -1.25 -1.34
CA PHE A 63 -6.77 -2.42 -2.22
C PHE A 63 -5.40 -3.13 -2.19
N GLY A 64 -4.61 -2.94 -1.13
CA GLY A 64 -3.30 -3.57 -1.02
C GLY A 64 -3.36 -4.97 -0.40
N PRO A 65 -2.26 -5.75 -0.51
CA PRO A 65 -2.20 -7.12 -0.02
C PRO A 65 -2.14 -7.20 1.52
N ALA A 66 -2.42 -8.41 2.05
CA ALA A 66 -2.20 -8.73 3.46
C ALA A 66 -0.72 -8.66 3.82
N GLN A 67 -0.42 -8.03 4.95
CA GLN A 67 0.93 -7.84 5.44
C GLN A 67 0.96 -7.70 6.96
N VAL A 68 2.14 -7.89 7.55
CA VAL A 68 2.39 -7.56 8.95
C VAL A 68 3.73 -6.85 9.09
N TRP A 69 3.77 -5.80 9.89
CA TRP A 69 5.00 -5.13 10.33
C TRP A 69 5.50 -5.79 11.62
N THR A 70 6.80 -6.03 11.72
CA THR A 70 7.42 -6.63 12.90
C THR A 70 8.57 -5.78 13.43
N SER A 71 8.75 -5.78 14.75
CA SER A 71 9.87 -5.10 15.42
C SER A 71 10.24 -5.80 16.72
N LYS A 72 11.52 -5.76 17.10
CA LYS A 72 12.00 -6.23 18.41
C LYS A 72 12.21 -5.09 19.41
N ASP A 73 12.31 -3.85 18.93
CA ASP A 73 12.61 -2.66 19.73
C ASP A 73 11.50 -1.60 19.71
N PHE A 74 10.45 -1.82 18.92
CA PHE A 74 9.30 -0.93 18.72
C PHE A 74 9.61 0.37 17.95
N ALA A 75 10.81 0.48 17.37
CA ALA A 75 11.25 1.64 16.60
C ALA A 75 11.70 1.27 15.18
N ASN A 76 12.42 0.15 15.03
CA ASN A 76 12.87 -0.36 13.75
C ASN A 76 11.92 -1.46 13.29
N TRP A 77 11.13 -1.14 12.27
CA TRP A 77 10.07 -2.01 11.77
C TRP A 77 10.43 -2.62 10.42
N THR A 78 10.08 -3.90 10.24
CA THR A 78 10.24 -4.63 8.98
C THR A 78 8.89 -5.18 8.50
N LEU A 79 8.53 -4.85 7.26
CA LEU A 79 7.33 -5.33 6.59
C LEU A 79 7.54 -6.77 6.14
N MET A 80 6.59 -7.65 6.46
CA MET A 80 6.59 -9.06 6.06
C MET A 80 5.29 -9.43 5.34
N PRO A 81 5.36 -10.18 4.22
CA PRO A 81 4.17 -10.62 3.51
C PRO A 81 3.43 -11.71 4.27
N MET A 82 2.12 -11.75 4.07
CA MET A 82 1.23 -12.82 4.54
C MET A 82 0.67 -13.60 3.35
N ASN A 83 0.41 -14.89 3.55
CA ASN A 83 -0.13 -15.76 2.50
C ASN A 83 -1.64 -15.62 2.28
N TRP A 84 -2.35 -15.08 3.27
CA TRP A 84 -3.80 -14.95 3.30
C TRP A 84 -4.15 -13.81 4.27
N PRO A 85 -5.25 -13.07 4.04
CA PRO A 85 -6.20 -13.18 2.94
C PRO A 85 -5.64 -12.83 1.56
N ASP A 86 -6.15 -13.51 0.54
CA ASP A 86 -5.86 -13.33 -0.88
C ASP A 86 -7.01 -12.59 -1.61
N SER A 87 -7.66 -11.67 -0.89
CA SER A 87 -8.78 -10.84 -1.40
C SER A 87 -8.32 -9.45 -1.83
N HIS A 88 -9.17 -8.78 -2.60
CA HIS A 88 -8.98 -7.38 -3.01
C HIS A 88 -9.30 -6.38 -1.89
N TRP A 89 -10.17 -6.75 -0.94
CA TRP A 89 -10.54 -5.90 0.21
C TRP A 89 -10.04 -6.54 1.49
N ILE A 90 -8.99 -5.96 2.08
CA ILE A 90 -8.39 -6.45 3.33
C ILE A 90 -8.36 -5.30 4.30
N TRP A 91 -9.49 -5.06 4.97
CA TRP A 91 -9.69 -3.91 5.83
C TRP A 91 -9.68 -4.27 7.32
N ALA A 92 -9.16 -3.35 8.13
CA ALA A 92 -9.29 -3.32 9.58
C ALA A 92 -8.99 -4.66 10.27
N PRO A 93 -7.76 -5.18 10.13
CA PRO A 93 -7.43 -6.47 10.66
C PRO A 93 -7.29 -6.45 12.18
N ASP A 94 -7.71 -7.53 12.85
CA ASP A 94 -7.36 -7.83 14.25
C ASP A 94 -6.70 -9.20 14.35
N VAL A 95 -5.91 -9.40 15.40
CA VAL A 95 -5.31 -10.69 15.70
C VAL A 95 -5.30 -10.96 17.20
N MET A 96 -5.51 -12.22 17.55
CA MET A 96 -5.32 -12.70 18.93
C MET A 96 -4.61 -14.04 18.96
N ARG A 97 -3.93 -14.31 20.09
CA ARG A 97 -3.48 -15.65 20.43
C ARG A 97 -4.50 -16.28 21.37
N HIS A 98 -5.08 -17.40 20.97
CA HIS A 98 -6.10 -18.10 21.73
C HIS A 98 -5.47 -19.06 22.76
N SER A 99 -6.28 -19.54 23.71
CA SER A 99 -5.82 -20.43 24.80
C SER A 99 -5.35 -21.81 24.31
N ASP A 100 -5.72 -22.22 23.10
CA ASP A 100 -5.20 -23.43 22.45
C ASP A 100 -3.77 -23.25 21.89
N GLY A 101 -3.20 -22.05 22.01
CA GLY A 101 -1.86 -21.70 21.56
C GLY A 101 -1.79 -21.22 20.11
N LYS A 102 -2.88 -21.28 19.34
CA LYS A 102 -2.96 -20.82 17.95
C LYS A 102 -3.26 -19.33 17.86
N TYR A 103 -3.04 -18.78 16.68
CA TYR A 103 -3.35 -17.39 16.34
C TYR A 103 -4.60 -17.34 15.47
N TYR A 104 -5.41 -16.32 15.68
CA TYR A 104 -6.63 -16.05 14.93
C TYR A 104 -6.57 -14.64 14.37
N TYR A 105 -6.70 -14.51 13.05
CA TYR A 105 -6.65 -13.26 12.31
C TYR A 105 -8.03 -12.97 11.72
N PHE A 106 -8.52 -11.76 11.95
CA PHE A 106 -9.80 -11.28 11.46
C PHE A 106 -9.53 -10.16 10.48
N TYR A 107 -10.33 -10.09 9.41
CA TYR A 107 -10.34 -8.95 8.50
C TYR A 107 -11.73 -8.78 7.91
N CYS A 108 -11.96 -7.60 7.33
CA CYS A 108 -13.23 -7.26 6.72
C CYS A 108 -13.07 -7.09 5.21
N GLN A 109 -14.05 -7.60 4.46
CA GLN A 109 -14.42 -7.08 3.14
C GLN A 109 -15.63 -6.15 3.34
N PRO A 110 -16.13 -5.41 2.33
CA PRO A 110 -17.28 -4.53 2.50
C PRO A 110 -18.45 -5.23 3.20
N CYS A 111 -18.74 -4.79 4.42
CA CYS A 111 -19.84 -5.24 5.27
C CYS A 111 -19.81 -6.73 5.68
N ILE A 112 -18.68 -7.43 5.63
CA ILE A 112 -18.55 -8.83 6.10
C ILE A 112 -17.21 -9.08 6.77
N ILE A 113 -17.17 -10.02 7.74
CA ILE A 113 -15.94 -10.38 8.46
C ILE A 113 -15.59 -11.85 8.26
N HIS A 114 -14.31 -12.11 8.06
CA HIS A 114 -13.71 -13.43 7.93
C HIS A 114 -12.76 -13.73 9.09
N CYS A 115 -12.42 -15.01 9.29
CA CYS A 115 -11.47 -15.44 10.31
C CYS A 115 -10.54 -16.52 9.77
N GLY A 116 -9.24 -16.30 9.94
CA GLY A 116 -8.18 -17.27 9.68
C GLY A 116 -7.54 -17.79 10.97
N VAL A 117 -6.99 -18.99 10.91
CA VAL A 117 -6.20 -19.62 11.98
C VAL A 117 -4.80 -19.94 11.49
N SER A 118 -3.80 -19.78 12.37
CA SER A 118 -2.42 -20.19 12.12
C SER A 118 -1.71 -20.68 13.40
N ASP A 119 -0.63 -21.42 13.22
CA ASP A 119 0.28 -21.82 14.30
C ASP A 119 1.32 -20.74 14.63
N THR A 120 1.47 -19.71 13.77
CA THR A 120 2.41 -18.60 13.97
C THR A 120 1.68 -17.26 13.84
N PRO A 121 2.22 -16.16 14.39
CA PRO A 121 1.59 -14.84 14.25
C PRO A 121 1.68 -14.29 12.82
N ARG A 122 2.51 -14.84 11.93
CA ARG A 122 2.63 -14.36 10.54
C ARG A 122 1.86 -15.21 9.54
N GLY A 123 1.54 -16.45 9.91
CA GLY A 123 1.01 -17.45 8.99
C GLY A 123 1.96 -18.66 8.84
N PRO A 124 1.61 -19.63 7.99
CA PRO A 124 0.53 -19.58 7.00
C PRO A 124 -0.86 -19.55 7.66
N TRP A 125 -1.73 -18.66 7.20
CA TRP A 125 -3.13 -18.57 7.63
C TRP A 125 -4.03 -19.41 6.74
N LYS A 126 -5.13 -19.91 7.31
CA LYS A 126 -6.22 -20.60 6.59
C LYS A 126 -7.55 -20.20 7.19
N ASN A 127 -8.58 -20.04 6.37
CA ASN A 127 -9.93 -19.76 6.87
C ASN A 127 -10.43 -20.89 7.80
N ILE A 128 -10.96 -20.53 8.97
CA ILE A 128 -11.40 -21.51 9.99
C ILE A 128 -12.62 -22.35 9.56
N LEU A 129 -13.36 -21.86 8.57
CA LEU A 129 -14.53 -22.53 7.99
C LEU A 129 -14.17 -23.43 6.81
N GLY A 130 -12.90 -23.48 6.40
CA GLY A 130 -12.38 -24.36 5.35
C GLY A 130 -12.18 -23.67 4.01
N GLU A 131 -13.24 -23.15 3.41
CA GLU A 131 -13.16 -22.39 2.14
C GLU A 131 -12.56 -20.99 2.39
N SER A 132 -11.68 -20.50 1.52
CA SER A 132 -10.95 -19.22 1.72
C SER A 132 -11.91 -18.04 1.91
N GLU A 133 -12.97 -17.97 1.12
CA GLU A 133 -13.96 -16.89 1.11
C GLU A 133 -15.13 -17.10 2.09
N ALA A 134 -15.11 -18.16 2.90
CA ALA A 134 -16.21 -18.41 3.82
C ALA A 134 -16.32 -17.26 4.85
N VAL A 135 -17.53 -16.69 4.94
CA VAL A 135 -17.84 -15.54 5.79
C VAL A 135 -18.16 -16.01 7.20
N LEU A 136 -17.46 -15.48 8.20
CA LEU A 136 -17.75 -15.76 9.61
C LEU A 136 -18.94 -14.93 10.10
N ILE A 137 -18.95 -13.63 9.80
CA ILE A 137 -20.01 -12.71 10.21
C ILE A 137 -20.55 -12.01 8.96
N PRO A 138 -21.78 -12.33 8.52
CA PRO A 138 -22.40 -11.64 7.39
C PRO A 138 -22.82 -10.22 7.76
N ASP A 139 -23.18 -9.43 6.74
CA ASP A 139 -23.70 -8.08 6.97
C ASP A 139 -24.92 -8.11 7.88
N ARG A 140 -24.99 -7.15 8.81
CA ARG A 140 -26.11 -6.97 9.74
C ARG A 140 -26.47 -8.22 10.53
N PHE A 141 -25.48 -9.05 10.86
CA PHE A 141 -25.65 -10.22 11.72
C PHE A 141 -26.33 -9.86 13.05
N VAL A 142 -25.97 -8.69 13.61
CA VAL A 142 -26.78 -8.00 14.62
C VAL A 142 -27.57 -6.90 13.92
N THR A 143 -28.89 -6.91 14.08
CA THR A 143 -29.77 -5.90 13.47
C THR A 143 -29.34 -4.47 13.86
N ASN A 144 -29.26 -3.59 12.87
CA ASN A 144 -28.78 -2.20 12.98
C ASN A 144 -27.31 -2.00 13.35
N ALA A 145 -26.47 -3.02 13.20
CA ALA A 145 -25.01 -2.89 13.17
C ALA A 145 -24.50 -3.29 11.77
N ILE A 146 -23.78 -2.42 11.09
CA ILE A 146 -23.12 -2.78 9.81
C ILE A 146 -21.84 -3.55 10.15
N THR A 147 -21.57 -4.65 9.44
CA THR A 147 -20.49 -5.59 9.82
C THR A 147 -19.14 -5.17 9.24
N LEU A 148 -18.41 -4.28 9.93
CA LEU A 148 -17.02 -3.91 9.64
C LEU A 148 -16.20 -3.76 10.94
N ASP A 149 -14.89 -3.60 10.82
CA ASP A 149 -13.95 -3.32 11.91
C ASP A 149 -14.07 -4.31 13.08
N GLY A 150 -14.01 -5.61 12.75
CA GLY A 150 -14.09 -6.69 13.72
C GLY A 150 -12.89 -6.72 14.66
N GLN A 151 -13.13 -6.55 15.97
CA GLN A 151 -12.09 -6.49 17.00
C GLN A 151 -12.42 -7.44 18.15
N THR A 152 -11.42 -8.23 18.57
CA THR A 152 -11.55 -9.26 19.60
C THR A 152 -11.04 -8.79 20.96
N PHE A 153 -11.69 -9.30 22.00
CA PHE A 153 -11.28 -9.14 23.39
C PHE A 153 -11.33 -10.50 24.09
N VAL A 154 -10.24 -10.89 24.72
CA VAL A 154 -10.14 -12.11 25.52
C VAL A 154 -10.24 -11.72 26.99
N ASP A 155 -11.27 -12.21 27.69
CA ASP A 155 -11.48 -11.93 29.10
C ASP A 155 -10.63 -12.84 30.00
N ASP A 156 -10.55 -12.51 31.29
CA ASP A 156 -9.72 -13.23 32.27
C ASP A 156 -10.13 -14.72 32.42
N ASP A 157 -11.38 -15.06 32.09
CA ASP A 157 -11.90 -16.43 32.13
C ASP A 157 -11.62 -17.23 30.84
N GLY A 158 -10.93 -16.63 29.87
CA GLY A 158 -10.62 -17.20 28.55
C GLY A 158 -11.76 -17.07 27.53
N SER A 159 -12.88 -16.45 27.89
CA SER A 159 -13.96 -16.16 26.95
C SER A 159 -13.53 -15.13 25.92
N VAL A 160 -13.83 -15.41 24.65
CA VAL A 160 -13.61 -14.47 23.56
C VAL A 160 -14.88 -13.69 23.27
N TYR A 161 -14.75 -12.38 23.19
CA TYR A 161 -15.77 -11.45 22.75
C TYR A 161 -15.32 -10.78 21.45
N MET A 162 -16.26 -10.45 20.59
CA MET A 162 -16.00 -9.70 19.37
C MET A 162 -16.95 -8.52 19.27
N TYR A 163 -16.43 -7.40 18.79
CA TYR A 163 -17.13 -6.13 18.57
C TYR A 163 -16.92 -5.73 17.13
N TRP A 164 -17.94 -5.15 16.50
CA TRP A 164 -17.87 -4.72 15.11
C TRP A 164 -18.90 -3.61 14.85
N GLY A 165 -18.65 -2.78 13.85
CA GLY A 165 -19.55 -1.71 13.49
C GLY A 165 -18.88 -0.68 12.58
N THR A 166 -19.66 -0.13 11.65
CA THR A 166 -19.37 1.16 11.01
C THR A 166 -20.69 1.94 10.83
N TRP A 167 -20.62 3.24 10.56
CA TRP A 167 -21.78 4.13 10.34
C TRP A 167 -22.91 4.01 11.39
N GLY A 168 -22.59 3.67 12.64
CA GLY A 168 -23.61 3.50 13.70
C GLY A 168 -24.15 4.81 14.29
N ILE A 169 -23.81 5.95 13.69
CA ILE A 169 -24.21 7.30 14.11
C ILE A 169 -25.71 7.53 13.97
N TYR A 170 -26.40 6.76 13.13
CA TYR A 170 -27.83 6.91 12.89
C TYR A 170 -28.68 6.44 14.08
N LYS A 171 -29.82 7.10 14.31
CA LYS A 171 -30.73 6.74 15.41
C LYS A 171 -31.14 5.26 15.34
N GLY A 172 -30.90 4.52 16.42
CA GLY A 172 -31.23 3.09 16.52
C GLY A 172 -30.15 2.14 15.99
N PHE A 173 -29.02 2.68 15.53
CA PHE A 173 -27.82 1.94 15.15
C PHE A 173 -26.77 1.98 16.28
N GLY A 174 -25.71 1.21 16.11
CA GLY A 174 -24.60 1.15 17.04
C GLY A 174 -23.62 0.03 16.71
N CYS A 175 -22.91 -0.45 17.73
CA CYS A 175 -21.92 -1.51 17.61
C CYS A 175 -22.57 -2.88 17.82
N GLY A 176 -22.34 -3.81 16.90
CA GLY A 176 -22.62 -5.22 17.13
C GLY A 176 -21.55 -5.79 18.07
N ALA A 177 -21.96 -6.61 19.03
CA ALA A 177 -21.03 -7.30 19.92
C ALA A 177 -21.55 -8.68 20.29
N GLY A 178 -20.65 -9.62 20.58
CA GLY A 178 -21.05 -10.95 21.00
C GLY A 178 -19.96 -11.75 21.70
N LYS A 179 -20.39 -12.69 22.55
CA LYS A 179 -19.53 -13.73 23.13
C LYS A 179 -19.42 -14.87 22.14
N MET A 180 -18.21 -15.15 21.66
CA MET A 180 -17.97 -16.21 20.69
C MET A 180 -18.21 -17.60 21.31
N THR A 181 -18.52 -18.58 20.47
CA THR A 181 -18.44 -20.00 20.84
C THR A 181 -16.99 -20.43 21.01
N SER A 182 -16.73 -21.52 21.73
CA SER A 182 -15.36 -21.99 22.00
C SER A 182 -14.58 -22.42 20.76
N ASP A 183 -15.28 -22.75 19.67
CA ASP A 183 -14.67 -23.05 18.36
C ASP A 183 -14.45 -21.81 17.50
N LEU A 184 -14.86 -20.63 18.00
CA LEU A 184 -14.77 -19.33 17.35
C LEU A 184 -15.52 -19.23 16.00
N LYS A 185 -16.49 -20.11 15.77
CA LYS A 185 -17.27 -20.19 14.52
C LYS A 185 -18.65 -19.54 14.62
N GLY A 186 -18.97 -18.90 15.74
CA GLY A 186 -20.24 -18.23 15.95
C GLY A 186 -20.32 -17.57 17.32
N PHE A 187 -21.55 -17.28 17.75
CA PHE A 187 -21.82 -16.55 18.98
C PHE A 187 -22.80 -17.29 19.89
N SER A 188 -22.45 -17.39 21.16
CA SER A 188 -23.35 -17.91 22.21
C SER A 188 -24.32 -16.84 22.73
N LYS A 189 -23.95 -15.56 22.57
CA LYS A 189 -24.76 -14.40 22.93
C LYS A 189 -24.33 -13.22 22.07
N THR A 190 -25.30 -12.45 21.57
CA THR A 190 -25.05 -11.18 20.87
C THR A 190 -25.83 -10.04 21.50
N ARG A 191 -25.41 -8.80 21.20
CA ARG A 191 -26.05 -7.56 21.62
C ARG A 191 -25.73 -6.45 20.63
N LEU A 192 -26.69 -5.57 20.39
CA LEU A 192 -26.43 -4.22 19.88
C LEU A 192 -26.08 -3.30 21.05
N ILE A 193 -24.88 -2.72 21.06
CA ILE A 193 -24.52 -1.60 21.93
C ILE A 193 -24.99 -0.33 21.21
N PRO A 194 -26.09 0.30 21.66
CA PRO A 194 -26.68 1.42 20.93
C PRO A 194 -25.81 2.67 21.05
N ASN A 195 -25.96 3.59 20.10
CA ASN A 195 -25.32 4.91 20.16
C ASN A 195 -25.76 5.80 21.35
N THR A 196 -26.75 5.38 22.15
CA THR A 196 -27.06 6.01 23.44
C THR A 196 -26.11 5.59 24.57
N GLU A 197 -25.40 4.47 24.42
CA GLU A 197 -24.35 4.00 25.33
C GLU A 197 -22.96 4.37 24.79
N ALA A 198 -22.77 4.23 23.47
CA ALA A 198 -21.60 4.67 22.73
C ALA A 198 -21.95 5.91 21.89
N THR A 199 -21.98 7.08 22.53
CA THR A 199 -22.34 8.37 21.91
C THR A 199 -21.55 8.62 20.64
N ASP A 200 -22.25 8.94 19.55
CA ASP A 200 -21.71 9.18 18.20
C ASP A 200 -20.86 8.03 17.63
N PHE A 201 -21.13 6.77 18.02
CA PHE A 201 -20.42 5.62 17.47
C PHE A 201 -20.41 5.64 15.94
N PHE A 202 -19.22 5.75 15.34
CA PHE A 202 -19.03 5.59 13.91
C PHE A 202 -18.52 4.19 13.63
N GLU A 203 -17.30 3.83 14.06
CA GLU A 203 -16.65 2.54 13.77
C GLU A 203 -15.49 2.19 14.75
N ALA A 204 -14.63 1.23 14.39
CA ALA A 204 -13.39 0.86 15.07
C ALA A 204 -13.51 0.58 16.59
N PRO A 205 -14.37 -0.36 17.00
CA PRO A 205 -14.52 -0.72 18.40
C PRO A 205 -13.25 -1.37 18.97
N PHE A 206 -12.79 -0.98 20.16
CA PHE A 206 -11.66 -1.64 20.84
C PHE A 206 -11.93 -1.74 22.34
N VAL A 207 -11.73 -2.91 22.93
CA VAL A 207 -12.01 -3.15 24.36
C VAL A 207 -10.76 -3.60 25.09
N ILE A 208 -10.49 -2.95 26.23
CA ILE A 208 -9.53 -3.43 27.23
C ILE A 208 -10.23 -3.60 28.57
N LYS A 209 -9.68 -4.45 29.44
CA LYS A 209 -10.12 -4.59 30.82
C LYS A 209 -9.01 -4.14 31.77
N ARG A 210 -9.37 -3.30 32.74
CA ARG A 210 -8.45 -2.83 33.78
C ARG A 210 -9.18 -2.72 35.10
N ASN A 211 -8.64 -3.34 36.15
CA ASN A 211 -9.21 -3.34 37.51
C ASN A 211 -10.70 -3.74 37.56
N GLY A 212 -11.09 -4.74 36.76
CA GLY A 212 -12.48 -5.22 36.67
C GLY A 212 -13.42 -4.35 35.83
N ILE A 213 -12.95 -3.24 35.26
CA ILE A 213 -13.72 -2.35 34.39
C ILE A 213 -13.35 -2.61 32.94
N TYR A 214 -14.37 -2.71 32.08
CA TYR A 214 -14.24 -2.82 30.63
C TYR A 214 -14.29 -1.40 30.04
N TYR A 215 -13.23 -1.01 29.33
CA TYR A 215 -13.13 0.25 28.61
C TYR A 215 -13.39 -0.03 27.14
N PHE A 216 -14.54 0.40 26.65
CA PHE A 216 -14.94 0.30 25.26
C PHE A 216 -14.64 1.62 24.56
N MET A 217 -13.58 1.62 23.77
CA MET A 217 -13.18 2.74 22.91
C MET A 217 -13.71 2.52 21.50
N TYR A 218 -13.96 3.61 20.78
CA TYR A 218 -14.48 3.58 19.41
C TYR A 218 -14.22 4.90 18.70
N SER A 219 -14.24 4.89 17.37
CA SER A 219 -14.12 6.09 16.56
C SER A 219 -15.48 6.75 16.31
N SER A 220 -15.47 8.08 16.17
CA SER A 220 -16.61 8.94 15.91
C SER A 220 -16.27 10.04 14.91
N GLY A 221 -17.29 10.70 14.35
CA GLY A 221 -17.09 11.68 13.28
C GLY A 221 -17.02 11.02 11.90
N SER A 222 -16.32 11.64 10.96
CA SER A 222 -16.14 11.15 9.59
C SER A 222 -14.68 10.76 9.39
N CYS A 223 -14.43 9.49 9.02
CA CYS A 223 -13.08 9.01 8.68
C CYS A 223 -12.44 9.72 7.47
N HIS A 224 -13.18 10.58 6.76
CA HIS A 224 -12.68 11.32 5.62
C HIS A 224 -12.13 12.70 5.96
N ASP A 225 -12.30 13.19 7.20
CA ASP A 225 -11.95 14.57 7.56
C ASP A 225 -11.50 14.74 9.03
N GLN A 226 -11.18 15.98 9.41
CA GLN A 226 -10.68 16.34 10.75
C GLN A 226 -11.61 15.98 11.91
N THR A 227 -12.88 15.65 11.67
CA THR A 227 -13.83 15.34 12.74
C THR A 227 -13.64 13.93 13.30
N TYR A 228 -12.87 13.07 12.62
CA TYR A 228 -12.51 11.75 13.09
C TYR A 228 -11.76 11.83 14.42
N ARG A 229 -12.23 11.09 15.42
CA ARG A 229 -11.76 11.13 16.81
C ARG A 229 -12.07 9.83 17.53
N VAL A 230 -11.32 9.53 18.59
CA VAL A 230 -11.59 8.37 19.47
C VAL A 230 -12.32 8.84 20.73
N GLN A 231 -13.36 8.09 21.08
CA GLN A 231 -14.12 8.24 22.32
C GLN A 231 -14.14 6.93 23.09
N TYR A 232 -14.61 6.96 24.33
CA TYR A 232 -14.78 5.74 25.12
C TYR A 232 -16.00 5.75 26.03
N ALA A 233 -16.37 4.55 26.46
CA ALA A 233 -17.36 4.27 27.48
C ALA A 233 -16.86 3.14 28.40
N THR A 234 -17.46 2.99 29.58
CA THR A 234 -17.05 1.98 30.58
C THR A 234 -18.21 1.10 31.03
N SER A 235 -17.91 -0.14 31.43
CA SER A 235 -18.88 -1.08 32.01
C SER A 235 -18.22 -2.02 33.02
N ASP A 236 -19.02 -2.66 33.85
CA ASP A 236 -18.64 -3.80 34.70
C ASP A 236 -18.85 -5.16 34.01
N ALA A 237 -19.35 -5.15 32.76
CA ALA A 237 -19.54 -6.35 31.94
C ALA A 237 -19.05 -6.15 30.50
N PRO A 238 -18.52 -7.20 29.84
CA PRO A 238 -17.91 -7.06 28.51
C PRO A 238 -18.92 -6.64 27.44
N LEU A 239 -20.19 -7.04 27.57
CA LEU A 239 -21.23 -6.63 26.63
C LEU A 239 -22.01 -5.40 27.11
N GLY A 240 -21.58 -4.68 28.15
CA GLY A 240 -22.30 -3.55 28.71
C GLY A 240 -23.40 -3.93 29.72
N PRO A 241 -24.27 -2.96 30.12
CA PRO A 241 -24.43 -1.64 29.52
C PRO A 241 -23.25 -0.71 29.77
N TYR A 242 -22.96 0.13 28.78
CA TYR A 242 -21.83 1.06 28.80
C TYR A 242 -22.27 2.47 29.21
N LYS A 243 -21.42 3.13 30.00
CA LYS A 243 -21.55 4.53 30.39
C LYS A 243 -20.48 5.35 29.68
N TYR A 244 -20.90 6.33 28.88
CA TYR A 244 -20.01 7.22 28.15
C TYR A 244 -18.99 7.93 29.06
N GLY A 245 -17.73 7.96 28.61
CA GLY A 245 -16.57 8.48 29.34
C GLY A 245 -15.91 9.71 28.70
N GLY A 246 -16.17 10.02 27.42
CA GLY A 246 -15.66 11.22 26.77
C GLY A 246 -14.85 10.97 25.49
N CYS A 247 -14.48 12.06 24.82
CA CYS A 247 -13.48 12.09 23.74
C CYS A 247 -12.07 12.06 24.32
N ILE A 248 -11.18 11.22 23.77
CA ILE A 248 -9.81 11.02 24.27
C ILE A 248 -8.73 11.32 23.25
N LEU A 249 -9.02 11.30 21.95
CA LEU A 249 -8.06 11.58 20.87
C LEU A 249 -8.78 12.30 19.73
N GLU A 250 -8.27 13.45 19.29
CA GLU A 250 -8.89 14.26 18.24
C GLU A 250 -7.82 15.07 17.48
N THR A 251 -8.22 15.72 16.39
CA THR A 251 -7.36 16.56 15.56
C THR A 251 -6.61 17.60 16.40
N SER A 252 -5.30 17.75 16.14
CA SER A 252 -4.45 18.74 16.84
C SER A 252 -4.87 20.17 16.52
N ALA A 253 -4.56 21.10 17.42
CA ALA A 253 -4.97 22.50 17.29
C ALA A 253 -4.40 23.19 16.03
N ASP A 254 -3.24 22.75 15.54
CA ASP A 254 -2.60 23.22 14.30
C ASP A 254 -3.04 22.45 13.05
N GLY A 255 -3.83 21.38 13.20
CA GLY A 255 -4.39 20.59 12.10
C GLY A 255 -3.39 19.67 11.37
N THR A 256 -2.16 19.52 11.86
CA THR A 256 -1.15 18.62 11.24
C THR A 256 -1.33 17.16 11.65
N ILE A 257 -1.92 16.92 12.81
CA ILE A 257 -2.46 15.61 13.20
C ILE A 257 -3.95 15.68 12.92
N HIS A 258 -4.33 15.27 11.72
CA HIS A 258 -5.68 15.40 11.19
C HIS A 258 -6.39 14.05 11.16
N GLY A 259 -7.62 14.05 11.67
CA GLY A 259 -8.49 12.86 11.70
C GLY A 259 -7.86 11.64 12.37
N PRO A 260 -7.32 11.74 13.60
CA PRO A 260 -6.83 10.55 14.29
C PRO A 260 -8.00 9.68 14.75
N GLY A 261 -8.04 8.42 14.32
CA GLY A 261 -9.09 7.48 14.73
C GLY A 261 -8.60 6.04 14.74
N HIS A 262 -9.27 5.11 14.04
CA HIS A 262 -9.13 3.65 14.19
C HIS A 262 -7.84 3.22 14.91
N HIS A 263 -8.00 2.55 16.05
CA HIS A 263 -6.92 2.37 17.00
C HIS A 263 -6.92 0.99 17.66
N SER A 264 -5.78 0.66 18.24
CA SER A 264 -5.60 -0.44 19.17
C SER A 264 -4.70 -0.02 20.33
N ILE A 265 -4.75 -0.76 21.44
CA ILE A 265 -3.96 -0.47 22.63
C ILE A 265 -2.89 -1.54 22.85
N LEU A 266 -1.63 -1.12 23.00
CA LEU A 266 -0.55 -1.94 23.52
C LEU A 266 -0.38 -1.70 25.02
N GLN A 267 -0.34 -2.79 25.79
CA GLN A 267 0.03 -2.74 27.21
C GLN A 267 1.42 -3.37 27.42
N GLU A 268 2.32 -2.63 28.05
CA GLU A 268 3.65 -3.09 28.47
C GLU A 268 3.82 -2.88 29.99
N GLY A 269 3.60 -3.94 30.75
CA GLY A 269 3.47 -3.85 32.21
C GLY A 269 2.31 -2.94 32.59
N ASP A 270 2.59 -1.87 33.32
CA ASP A 270 1.60 -0.86 33.72
C ASP A 270 1.46 0.30 32.71
N ASN A 271 2.25 0.31 31.64
CA ASN A 271 2.21 1.35 30.62
C ASN A 271 1.24 0.98 29.50
N TYR A 272 0.47 1.97 29.04
CA TYR A 272 -0.45 1.83 27.91
C TYR A 272 -0.06 2.79 26.80
N TYR A 273 -0.20 2.32 25.56
CA TYR A 273 0.07 3.08 24.36
C TYR A 273 -1.11 2.90 23.41
N ILE A 274 -1.60 4.01 22.86
CA ILE A 274 -2.57 3.98 21.76
C ILE A 274 -1.79 3.96 20.45
N VAL A 275 -2.10 2.99 19.59
CA VAL A 275 -1.62 2.91 18.22
C VAL A 275 -2.79 3.20 17.32
N TYR A 276 -2.69 4.23 16.50
CA TYR A 276 -3.80 4.78 15.72
C TYR A 276 -3.31 5.20 14.34
N HIS A 277 -4.20 5.53 13.41
CA HIS A 277 -3.81 6.22 12.18
C HIS A 277 -4.24 7.68 12.18
N ARG A 278 -3.54 8.52 11.41
CA ARG A 278 -3.94 9.88 11.00
C ARG A 278 -3.82 10.04 9.49
N HIS A 279 -4.33 11.13 8.93
CA HIS A 279 -4.06 11.48 7.53
C HIS A 279 -2.60 11.96 7.34
N ASP A 280 -2.06 11.75 6.14
CA ASP A 280 -0.70 12.14 5.76
C ASP A 280 -0.48 13.66 5.72
N ASN A 281 0.77 14.11 5.65
CA ASN A 281 1.10 15.52 5.47
C ASN A 281 1.91 15.72 4.17
N PRO A 282 1.53 16.67 3.29
CA PRO A 282 0.26 17.40 3.31
C PRO A 282 -0.93 16.46 3.11
N HIS A 283 -2.09 16.81 3.68
CA HIS A 283 -3.28 15.95 3.65
C HIS A 283 -3.69 15.62 2.22
N ALA A 284 -3.57 14.35 1.85
CA ALA A 284 -4.21 13.82 0.66
C ALA A 284 -5.73 13.93 0.81
N ASN A 285 -6.39 13.95 -0.34
CA ASN A 285 -7.82 14.13 -0.38
C ASN A 285 -8.57 13.00 0.37
N ARG A 286 -9.58 13.40 1.18
CA ARG A 286 -10.51 12.52 1.91
C ARG A 286 -9.88 11.46 2.85
N GLY A 287 -8.62 11.59 3.23
CA GLY A 287 -8.01 10.65 4.18
C GLY A 287 -7.71 9.27 3.62
N PHE A 288 -7.56 9.14 2.29
CA PHE A 288 -7.18 7.86 1.65
C PHE A 288 -5.67 7.54 1.70
N HIS A 289 -4.90 8.39 2.38
CA HIS A 289 -3.49 8.17 2.68
C HIS A 289 -3.29 8.35 4.17
N ARG A 290 -3.35 7.24 4.90
CA ARG A 290 -3.22 7.23 6.36
C ARG A 290 -1.88 6.70 6.82
N GLN A 291 -1.41 7.20 7.94
CA GLN A 291 -0.13 6.85 8.53
C GLN A 291 -0.29 6.43 10.00
N VAL A 292 0.35 5.33 10.39
CA VAL A 292 0.25 4.77 11.74
C VAL A 292 1.13 5.54 12.73
N CYS A 293 0.54 5.99 13.82
CA CYS A 293 1.15 6.77 14.89
C CYS A 293 0.96 6.08 16.24
N ILE A 294 1.79 6.43 17.22
CA ILE A 294 1.74 5.89 18.58
C ILE A 294 1.92 7.02 19.59
N ASP A 295 1.08 7.05 20.62
CA ASP A 295 1.23 7.95 21.75
C ASP A 295 0.92 7.25 23.08
N ARG A 296 1.39 7.84 24.18
CA ARG A 296 1.13 7.30 25.53
C ARG A 296 -0.32 7.51 25.92
N MET A 297 -0.91 6.47 26.50
CA MET A 297 -2.23 6.49 27.10
C MET A 297 -2.08 6.36 28.62
N THR A 298 -2.81 7.19 29.38
CA THR A 298 -2.75 7.18 30.84
C THR A 298 -4.13 7.26 31.46
N PHE A 299 -4.22 6.88 32.73
CA PHE A 299 -5.45 6.91 33.51
C PHE A 299 -5.28 7.86 34.70
N ASP A 300 -6.33 8.56 35.09
CA ASP A 300 -6.36 9.32 36.35
C ASP A 300 -6.54 8.39 37.57
N ALA A 301 -6.58 8.98 38.78
CA ALA A 301 -6.72 8.23 40.02
C ALA A 301 -8.09 7.55 40.15
N GLU A 302 -9.11 8.12 39.51
CA GLU A 302 -10.48 7.62 39.44
C GLU A 302 -10.63 6.51 38.39
N GLY A 303 -9.61 6.29 37.56
CA GLY A 303 -9.59 5.29 36.50
C GLY A 303 -10.16 5.77 35.17
N ASN A 304 -10.43 7.05 34.97
CA ASN A 304 -10.81 7.59 33.66
C ASN A 304 -9.59 7.64 32.74
N ILE A 305 -9.82 7.47 31.44
CA ILE A 305 -8.77 7.68 30.43
C ILE A 305 -8.52 9.18 30.34
N GLN A 306 -7.27 9.60 30.52
CA GLN A 306 -6.88 10.99 30.31
C GLN A 306 -6.86 11.31 28.80
N LYS A 307 -7.19 12.55 28.45
CA LYS A 307 -7.10 13.01 27.06
C LYS A 307 -5.67 12.83 26.55
N ILE A 308 -5.55 12.09 25.46
CA ILE A 308 -4.29 11.84 24.77
C ILE A 308 -3.95 13.11 23.97
N ILE A 309 -2.71 13.56 24.10
CA ILE A 309 -2.15 14.61 23.25
C ILE A 309 -1.40 13.89 22.15
N PRO A 310 -1.93 13.84 20.91
CA PRO A 310 -1.23 13.16 19.84
C PRO A 310 0.00 13.96 19.44
N THR A 311 1.08 13.26 19.08
CA THR A 311 2.38 13.89 18.80
C THR A 311 2.99 13.51 17.45
N HIS A 312 3.92 14.34 16.97
CA HIS A 312 4.86 13.94 15.93
C HIS A 312 6.05 13.17 16.53
N ASP A 313 6.36 13.36 17.81
CA ASP A 313 7.51 12.74 18.48
C ASP A 313 7.39 11.22 18.63
N GLY A 314 6.17 10.71 18.86
CA GLY A 314 5.94 9.29 19.16
C GLY A 314 6.50 8.88 20.53
N VAL A 315 6.74 7.58 20.71
CA VAL A 315 7.12 7.01 22.01
C VAL A 315 8.55 6.46 22.07
N GLY A 316 9.26 6.46 20.93
CA GLY A 316 10.60 5.90 20.80
C GLY A 316 10.64 4.38 21.00
N ALA A 317 11.86 3.86 21.22
CA ALA A 317 12.07 2.42 21.42
C ALA A 317 11.63 1.96 22.81
N LEU A 318 11.00 0.79 22.88
CA LEU A 318 10.62 0.11 24.14
C LEU A 318 11.57 -1.02 24.52
N ALA A 319 12.56 -1.32 23.67
CA ALA A 319 13.66 -2.25 23.95
C ALA A 319 14.98 -1.70 23.38
N PRO A 320 16.14 -2.30 23.71
CA PRO A 320 17.42 -1.94 23.09
C PRO A 320 17.35 -1.99 21.56
N SER A 321 17.91 -0.97 20.91
CA SER A 321 17.91 -0.86 19.45
C SER A 321 18.51 -2.10 18.78
N THR A 322 17.79 -2.60 17.79
CA THR A 322 18.26 -3.64 16.87
C THR A 322 19.28 -3.13 15.85
N VAL A 323 19.28 -1.83 15.58
CA VAL A 323 20.28 -1.15 14.74
C VAL A 323 21.46 -0.71 15.59
N GLN A 324 22.68 -1.05 15.18
CA GLN A 324 23.91 -0.82 15.96
C GLN A 324 24.74 0.37 15.46
N SER A 325 24.73 0.61 14.15
CA SER A 325 25.52 1.64 13.50
C SER A 325 24.79 2.97 13.45
N LYS A 326 25.56 4.06 13.53
CA LYS A 326 25.05 5.40 13.24
C LYS A 326 24.63 5.52 11.78
N ASN A 327 23.46 6.11 11.52
CA ASN A 327 23.05 6.57 10.20
C ASN A 327 23.95 7.73 9.73
N LEU A 328 24.79 7.47 8.72
CA LEU A 328 25.73 8.41 8.13
C LEU A 328 25.05 9.39 7.17
N ALA A 329 23.87 9.06 6.65
CA ALA A 329 23.10 9.89 5.73
C ALA A 329 22.21 10.92 6.45
N TYR A 330 21.94 10.72 7.75
CA TYR A 330 21.06 11.60 8.53
C TYR A 330 21.43 13.09 8.38
N GLN A 331 20.48 13.88 7.88
CA GLN A 331 20.59 15.32 7.61
C GLN A 331 21.80 15.72 6.75
N LYS A 332 22.23 14.85 5.85
CA LYS A 332 23.29 15.16 4.88
C LYS A 332 22.76 15.98 3.72
N THR A 333 23.69 16.62 3.01
CA THR A 333 23.36 17.35 1.79
C THR A 333 22.92 16.38 0.72
N VAL A 334 21.81 16.69 0.08
CA VAL A 334 21.21 15.87 -0.98
C VAL A 334 21.03 16.72 -2.24
N ARG A 335 21.13 16.08 -3.40
CA ARG A 335 20.58 16.59 -4.66
C ARG A 335 19.85 15.46 -5.37
N ALA A 336 18.88 15.79 -6.21
CA ALA A 336 18.14 14.80 -6.99
C ALA A 336 18.01 15.24 -8.46
N SER A 337 17.59 14.32 -9.32
CA SER A 337 17.18 14.60 -10.70
C SER A 337 16.06 15.63 -10.76
N SER A 338 15.08 15.48 -9.88
CA SER A 338 13.93 16.35 -9.75
C SER A 338 13.25 16.16 -8.39
N PHE A 339 12.31 17.05 -8.07
CA PHE A 339 11.32 16.84 -7.01
C PHE A 339 10.00 17.49 -7.42
N TYR A 340 8.89 16.96 -6.90
CA TYR A 340 7.55 17.36 -7.32
C TYR A 340 7.27 18.83 -6.95
N ASP A 341 7.30 19.15 -5.66
CA ASP A 341 7.20 20.51 -5.09
C ASP A 341 7.89 20.55 -3.71
N ASP A 342 7.83 21.70 -3.01
CA ASP A 342 8.54 21.94 -1.74
C ASP A 342 8.16 20.97 -0.60
N ASN A 343 6.99 20.32 -0.67
CA ASN A 343 6.56 19.29 0.28
C ASN A 343 7.27 17.95 0.04
N PHE A 344 7.97 17.78 -1.08
CA PHE A 344 8.59 16.52 -1.52
C PHE A 344 10.06 16.66 -1.86
N ARG A 345 10.74 17.63 -1.24
CA ARG A 345 12.15 17.95 -1.49
C ARG A 345 13.09 16.77 -1.16
N PRO A 346 14.26 16.66 -1.82
CA PRO A 346 15.17 15.52 -1.65
C PRO A 346 15.71 15.31 -0.23
N GLU A 347 15.83 16.37 0.56
CA GLU A 347 16.35 16.32 1.93
C GLU A 347 15.47 15.49 2.86
N LEU A 348 14.17 15.36 2.53
CA LEU A 348 13.22 14.54 3.29
C LEU A 348 13.56 13.05 3.24
N ALA A 349 14.28 12.57 2.23
CA ALA A 349 14.70 11.17 2.20
C ALA A 349 15.81 10.84 3.22
N VAL A 350 16.40 11.83 3.89
CA VAL A 350 17.51 11.63 4.83
C VAL A 350 17.26 12.31 6.18
N ASP A 351 16.03 12.67 6.47
CA ASP A 351 15.63 13.32 7.72
C ASP A 351 15.24 12.32 8.83
N ASP A 352 15.14 11.02 8.51
CA ASP A 352 14.70 9.95 9.42
C ASP A 352 13.31 10.22 10.03
N ASN A 353 12.38 10.70 9.21
CA ASN A 353 10.99 10.94 9.56
C ASN A 353 10.08 10.16 8.59
N ASN A 354 9.31 9.20 9.12
CA ASN A 354 8.41 8.38 8.30
C ASN A 354 7.16 9.14 7.80
N GLY A 355 7.03 10.42 8.13
CA GLY A 355 5.92 11.31 7.77
C GLY A 355 6.20 12.15 6.55
N THR A 356 7.46 12.23 6.13
CA THR A 356 7.95 13.04 5.02
C THR A 356 8.64 12.15 3.99
N LEU A 357 8.63 12.55 2.72
CA LEU A 357 9.29 11.77 1.67
C LEU A 357 9.85 12.66 0.56
N TRP A 358 10.90 12.19 -0.11
CA TRP A 358 11.26 12.70 -1.42
C TRP A 358 10.37 12.05 -2.49
N ARG A 359 9.81 12.89 -3.38
CA ARG A 359 9.07 12.44 -4.57
C ARG A 359 9.63 13.15 -5.80
N PRO A 360 10.14 12.42 -6.81
CA PRO A 360 10.55 13.04 -8.06
C PRO A 360 9.34 13.56 -8.84
N ARG A 361 9.59 14.51 -9.75
CA ARG A 361 8.57 15.06 -10.65
C ARG A 361 8.28 14.13 -11.83
N GLY A 362 9.31 13.46 -12.34
CA GLY A 362 9.19 12.54 -13.46
C GLY A 362 8.92 11.10 -13.04
N MET A 363 8.58 10.27 -14.03
CA MET A 363 8.38 8.82 -13.89
C MET A 363 9.44 8.03 -14.68
N GLY A 364 10.60 8.65 -14.92
CA GLY A 364 11.72 8.06 -15.68
C GLY A 364 12.77 7.42 -14.77
N GLN A 365 14.03 7.48 -15.20
CA GLN A 365 15.17 7.10 -14.36
C GLN A 365 15.55 8.25 -13.41
N GLU A 366 14.73 8.45 -12.39
CA GLU A 366 14.94 9.46 -11.36
C GLU A 366 16.02 9.01 -10.38
N TRP A 367 16.81 9.94 -9.86
CA TRP A 367 17.92 9.63 -8.97
C TRP A 367 18.02 10.64 -7.82
N ILE A 368 18.54 10.15 -6.70
CA ILE A 368 18.87 10.93 -5.51
C ILE A 368 20.32 10.65 -5.12
N GLU A 369 21.06 11.70 -4.81
CA GLU A 369 22.48 11.65 -4.47
C GLU A 369 22.73 12.34 -3.12
N ILE A 370 23.38 11.61 -2.22
CA ILE A 370 23.71 12.03 -0.86
C ILE A 370 25.21 12.28 -0.78
N ASP A 371 25.61 13.46 -0.30
CA ASP A 371 26.98 13.78 0.08
C ASP A 371 27.18 13.60 1.59
N LEU A 372 27.90 12.54 2.00
CA LEU A 372 28.19 12.23 3.40
C LEU A 372 29.11 13.26 4.08
N GLY A 373 29.70 14.18 3.29
CA GLY A 373 30.59 15.27 3.71
C GLY A 373 32.08 14.89 3.71
N SER A 374 32.39 13.60 3.83
CA SER A 374 33.75 13.05 3.75
C SER A 374 33.71 11.57 3.38
N ASN A 375 34.86 10.98 3.06
CA ASN A 375 34.94 9.56 2.78
C ASN A 375 34.65 8.73 4.04
N GLN A 376 33.56 7.98 4.01
CA GLN A 376 33.12 7.08 5.06
C GLN A 376 33.29 5.62 4.61
N GLN A 377 33.48 4.72 5.57
CA GLN A 377 33.25 3.30 5.32
C GLN A 377 31.73 3.08 5.20
N ILE A 378 31.30 2.36 4.18
CA ILE A 378 29.90 2.00 3.94
C ILE A 378 29.83 0.49 3.81
N GLN A 379 28.90 -0.14 4.53
CA GLN A 379 28.67 -1.58 4.49
C GLN A 379 27.20 -1.96 4.33
N THR A 380 26.27 -1.10 4.75
CA THR A 380 24.83 -1.34 4.58
C THR A 380 24.13 -0.06 4.16
N ILE A 381 23.17 -0.18 3.24
CA ILE A 381 22.25 0.89 2.86
C ILE A 381 20.82 0.36 3.01
N TRP A 382 19.99 1.06 3.76
CA TRP A 382 18.56 0.78 3.88
C TRP A 382 17.79 1.79 3.04
N THR A 383 16.85 1.31 2.24
CA THR A 383 15.94 2.14 1.45
C THR A 383 14.49 1.79 1.79
N GLN A 384 13.69 2.78 2.16
CA GLN A 384 12.27 2.64 2.44
C GLN A 384 11.48 3.38 1.35
N PHE A 385 11.14 2.66 0.28
CA PHE A 385 10.34 3.21 -0.82
C PHE A 385 8.90 3.52 -0.38
N GLN A 386 8.21 4.37 -1.13
CA GLN A 386 6.86 4.86 -0.81
C GLN A 386 5.88 3.73 -0.45
N TYR A 387 5.88 2.65 -1.23
CA TYR A 387 5.00 1.49 -1.03
C TYR A 387 5.81 0.21 -0.81
N GLY A 388 5.99 -0.20 0.45
CA GLY A 388 6.75 -1.43 0.77
C GLY A 388 6.12 -2.73 0.24
N THR A 389 4.85 -2.72 -0.13
CA THR A 389 4.08 -3.90 -0.62
C THR A 389 4.21 -4.15 -2.12
N GLN A 390 5.02 -3.36 -2.84
CA GLN A 390 5.37 -3.58 -4.23
C GLN A 390 6.88 -3.54 -4.43
N PHE A 391 7.38 -4.23 -5.45
CA PHE A 391 8.82 -4.22 -5.73
C PHE A 391 9.25 -3.01 -6.57
N TYR A 392 10.46 -2.56 -6.30
CA TYR A 392 11.16 -1.52 -7.05
C TYR A 392 12.44 -2.09 -7.65
N GLN A 393 12.78 -1.61 -8.84
CA GLN A 393 14.04 -1.86 -9.53
C GLN A 393 14.89 -0.61 -9.47
N TYR A 394 16.14 -0.75 -9.04
CA TYR A 394 17.02 0.39 -8.78
C TYR A 394 18.50 0.02 -8.87
N LEU A 395 19.36 1.04 -8.89
CA LEU A 395 20.81 0.91 -8.87
C LEU A 395 21.36 1.80 -7.77
N ILE A 396 22.19 1.25 -6.89
CA ILE A 396 22.93 2.03 -5.90
C ILE A 396 24.39 2.10 -6.33
N GLU A 397 24.91 3.31 -6.44
CA GLU A 397 26.29 3.59 -6.77
C GLU A 397 26.94 4.43 -5.67
N THR A 398 28.26 4.32 -5.56
CA THR A 398 29.05 5.13 -4.63
C THR A 398 30.21 5.82 -5.35
N SER A 399 30.64 6.95 -4.82
CA SER A 399 31.77 7.70 -5.36
C SER A 399 32.61 8.35 -4.26
N VAL A 400 33.93 8.42 -4.48
CA VAL A 400 34.86 9.19 -3.65
C VAL A 400 34.84 10.68 -4.01
N ASN A 401 34.48 11.02 -5.26
CA ASN A 401 34.66 12.36 -5.84
C ASN A 401 33.43 12.94 -6.55
N GLY A 402 32.31 12.21 -6.58
CA GLY A 402 31.06 12.61 -7.23
C GLY A 402 31.08 12.55 -8.76
N LYS A 403 32.19 12.10 -9.37
CA LYS A 403 32.40 12.05 -10.82
C LYS A 403 32.51 10.62 -11.35
N GLN A 404 33.30 9.79 -10.67
CA GLN A 404 33.49 8.38 -11.00
C GLN A 404 32.68 7.52 -10.03
N TRP A 405 31.77 6.73 -10.58
CA TRP A 405 30.81 5.95 -9.82
C TRP A 405 31.14 4.47 -9.90
N SER A 406 30.97 3.76 -8.79
CA SER A 406 31.11 2.32 -8.69
C SER A 406 29.83 1.74 -8.13
N VAL A 407 29.34 0.67 -8.74
CA VAL A 407 28.15 -0.03 -8.27
C VAL A 407 28.39 -0.55 -6.85
N PHE A 408 27.49 -0.20 -5.95
CA PHE A 408 27.40 -0.77 -4.60
C PHE A 408 26.40 -1.93 -4.58
N ALA A 409 25.22 -1.73 -5.17
CA ALA A 409 24.21 -2.77 -5.34
C ALA A 409 23.46 -2.57 -6.66
N ASP A 410 23.28 -3.66 -7.42
CA ASP A 410 22.50 -3.67 -8.66
C ASP A 410 21.19 -4.44 -8.43
N LYS A 411 20.09 -3.71 -8.43
CA LYS A 411 18.73 -4.20 -8.17
C LYS A 411 17.81 -3.92 -9.35
N ARG A 412 18.36 -3.73 -10.55
CA ARG A 412 17.59 -3.44 -11.76
C ARG A 412 16.70 -4.62 -12.20
N ASN A 413 17.00 -5.82 -11.73
CA ASN A 413 16.20 -7.02 -11.92
C ASN A 413 15.46 -7.46 -10.64
N ASN A 414 15.34 -6.61 -9.61
CA ASN A 414 14.65 -6.98 -8.38
C ASN A 414 13.14 -7.19 -8.64
N HIS A 415 12.59 -8.28 -8.11
CA HIS A 415 11.16 -8.60 -8.13
C HIS A 415 10.58 -8.81 -6.72
N LEU A 416 11.36 -8.53 -5.67
CA LEU A 416 10.96 -8.69 -4.30
C LEU A 416 10.53 -7.36 -3.67
N ALA A 417 9.32 -7.34 -3.11
CA ALA A 417 8.81 -6.22 -2.32
C ALA A 417 9.33 -6.30 -0.87
N GLY A 418 9.41 -5.17 -0.19
CA GLY A 418 9.83 -5.13 1.22
C GLY A 418 10.11 -3.71 1.71
N SER A 419 10.12 -3.56 3.03
CA SER A 419 10.57 -2.33 3.69
C SER A 419 11.17 -2.67 5.06
N PRO A 420 12.42 -2.22 5.36
CA PRO A 420 13.36 -1.62 4.41
C PRO A 420 13.84 -2.64 3.36
N MET A 421 14.20 -2.14 2.17
CA MET A 421 15.14 -2.83 1.29
C MET A 421 16.54 -2.66 1.87
N VAL A 422 17.30 -3.75 2.02
CA VAL A 422 18.61 -3.73 2.67
C VAL A 422 19.67 -4.26 1.71
N ASP A 423 20.61 -3.38 1.37
CA ASP A 423 21.71 -3.67 0.46
C ASP A 423 23.03 -3.72 1.20
N PHE A 424 23.80 -4.78 0.95
CA PHE A 424 25.07 -5.03 1.61
C PHE A 424 26.25 -4.89 0.65
N GLY A 425 27.34 -4.34 1.15
CA GLY A 425 28.57 -4.19 0.40
C GLY A 425 29.74 -3.86 1.32
N LYS A 426 30.86 -3.43 0.73
CA LYS A 426 31.99 -2.89 1.48
C LYS A 426 32.78 -1.93 0.62
N THR A 427 32.62 -0.64 0.88
CA THR A 427 33.31 0.42 0.11
C THR A 427 33.71 1.59 1.00
N LYS A 428 34.66 2.39 0.53
CA LYS A 428 35.01 3.67 1.14
C LYS A 428 34.63 4.77 0.15
N ALA A 429 33.63 5.57 0.47
CA ALA A 429 33.07 6.57 -0.44
C ALA A 429 32.52 7.78 0.33
N ARG A 430 32.35 8.90 -0.38
CA ARG A 430 31.73 10.13 0.14
C ARG A 430 30.31 10.31 -0.38
N TYR A 431 30.04 9.88 -1.61
CA TYR A 431 28.75 10.04 -2.25
C TYR A 431 28.05 8.69 -2.40
N VAL A 432 26.75 8.69 -2.20
CA VAL A 432 25.84 7.57 -2.48
C VAL A 432 24.79 8.08 -3.45
N ARG A 433 24.53 7.36 -4.54
CA ARG A 433 23.44 7.65 -5.48
C ARG A 433 22.54 6.44 -5.61
N LEU A 434 21.24 6.65 -5.47
CA LEU A 434 20.22 5.67 -5.81
C LEU A 434 19.49 6.16 -7.05
N THR A 435 19.44 5.32 -8.08
CA THR A 435 18.69 5.56 -9.32
C THR A 435 17.54 4.56 -9.42
N PHE A 436 16.31 5.04 -9.44
CA PHE A 436 15.13 4.23 -9.75
C PHE A 436 15.16 3.88 -11.25
N THR A 437 14.84 2.63 -11.59
CA THR A 437 14.88 2.16 -12.99
C THR A 437 13.59 1.51 -13.46
N GLY A 438 12.62 1.30 -12.57
CA GLY A 438 11.35 0.63 -12.86
C GLY A 438 10.77 -0.02 -11.61
N GLY A 439 9.63 -0.68 -11.73
CA GLY A 439 8.99 -1.34 -10.60
C GLY A 439 7.82 -2.21 -11.04
N GLN A 440 7.08 -2.70 -10.06
CA GLN A 440 5.93 -3.57 -10.29
C GLN A 440 4.77 -2.88 -11.01
N LYS A 441 4.52 -1.61 -10.69
CA LYS A 441 3.35 -0.84 -11.16
C LYS A 441 3.77 0.43 -11.90
N ASN A 442 3.00 0.84 -12.89
CA ASN A 442 3.20 2.13 -13.57
C ASN A 442 2.73 3.31 -12.70
N GLY A 443 3.27 4.50 -12.96
CA GLY A 443 2.87 5.73 -12.26
C GLY A 443 3.52 5.96 -10.91
N PHE A 444 4.58 5.23 -10.59
CA PHE A 444 5.33 5.36 -9.34
C PHE A 444 6.82 5.61 -9.64
N GLY A 445 7.25 6.87 -9.57
CA GLY A 445 8.60 7.32 -9.94
C GLY A 445 9.73 6.96 -8.97
N GLY A 446 9.52 6.02 -8.04
CA GLY A 446 10.54 5.62 -7.07
C GLY A 446 10.71 6.60 -5.90
N ALA A 447 9.61 7.16 -5.39
CA ALA A 447 9.59 7.99 -4.19
C ALA A 447 10.07 7.24 -2.93
N ILE A 448 10.69 7.97 -1.99
CA ILE A 448 11.43 7.38 -0.85
C ILE A 448 11.14 8.14 0.44
N TRP A 449 10.70 7.41 1.48
CA TRP A 449 10.58 7.91 2.85
C TRP A 449 11.97 8.12 3.45
N ASN A 450 12.82 7.08 3.45
CA ASN A 450 14.16 7.17 4.03
C ASN A 450 15.21 6.39 3.23
N ILE A 451 16.41 6.97 3.16
CA ILE A 451 17.67 6.30 2.81
C ILE A 451 18.61 6.43 4.01
N LYS A 452 18.95 5.29 4.62
CA LYS A 452 19.89 5.22 5.74
C LYS A 452 21.18 4.55 5.28
N VAL A 453 22.32 5.14 5.61
CA VAL A 453 23.65 4.64 5.20
C VAL A 453 24.44 4.29 6.44
N PHE A 454 24.97 3.07 6.53
CA PHE A 454 25.66 2.56 7.71
C PHE A 454 27.08 2.12 7.39
N GLY A 455 27.99 2.42 8.32
CA GLY A 455 29.37 1.95 8.26
C GLY A 455 29.56 0.51 8.72
N GLY A 456 28.63 -0.02 9.53
CA GLY A 456 28.57 -1.43 9.94
C GLY A 456 27.55 -2.23 9.14
N ILE A 457 27.47 -3.53 9.46
CA ILE A 457 26.51 -4.46 8.86
C ILE A 457 25.23 -4.42 9.69
N GLU A 458 24.14 -3.92 9.11
CA GLU A 458 22.81 -3.90 9.74
C GLU A 458 21.92 -4.99 9.12
N ALA A 459 21.97 -6.19 9.71
CA ALA A 459 21.30 -7.41 9.22
C ALA A 459 20.15 -7.90 10.13
N SER A 460 19.69 -7.06 11.06
CA SER A 460 18.66 -7.38 12.05
C SER A 460 17.24 -7.45 11.48
N ALA A 461 16.98 -6.83 10.32
CA ALA A 461 15.70 -6.91 9.64
C ALA A 461 15.46 -8.33 9.09
N PRO A 462 14.37 -9.03 9.46
CA PRO A 462 14.04 -10.34 8.89
C PRO A 462 13.70 -10.25 7.40
N GLN A 463 14.44 -10.96 6.56
CA GLN A 463 14.42 -10.85 5.10
C GLN A 463 14.67 -12.18 4.37
N GLN A 464 14.01 -12.35 3.22
CA GLN A 464 14.35 -13.39 2.25
C GLN A 464 15.62 -12.97 1.50
N TRP A 465 16.77 -13.39 2.00
CA TRP A 465 18.07 -13.09 1.41
C TRP A 465 18.27 -13.72 0.05
N LEU A 466 17.88 -14.99 -0.11
CA LEU A 466 17.88 -15.69 -1.39
C LEU A 466 16.47 -16.17 -1.74
N GLY A 467 16.06 -15.96 -2.98
CA GLY A 467 14.87 -16.56 -3.57
C GLY A 467 15.15 -16.82 -5.04
N LEU A 468 15.26 -18.08 -5.43
CA LEU A 468 15.62 -18.45 -6.80
C LEU A 468 14.64 -19.46 -7.40
N THR A 469 14.23 -19.18 -8.63
CA THR A 469 13.38 -20.01 -9.47
C THR A 469 14.13 -20.46 -10.72
N ALA A 470 13.64 -21.45 -11.45
CA ALA A 470 14.25 -21.81 -12.73
C ALA A 470 14.31 -20.65 -13.75
N ALA A 471 13.46 -19.62 -13.62
CA ALA A 471 13.45 -18.44 -14.50
C ALA A 471 14.65 -17.50 -14.28
N ASP A 472 15.43 -17.71 -13.21
CA ASP A 472 16.66 -16.97 -12.91
C ASP A 472 17.90 -17.49 -13.61
N TRP A 473 17.81 -18.65 -14.28
CA TRP A 473 18.95 -19.24 -14.94
C TRP A 473 19.17 -18.63 -16.32
N ASN A 474 20.30 -17.95 -16.51
CA ASN A 474 20.65 -17.31 -17.79
C ASN A 474 21.56 -18.18 -18.69
N GLY A 475 21.78 -19.45 -18.31
CA GLY A 475 22.69 -20.36 -19.02
C GLY A 475 24.08 -20.49 -18.39
N ARG A 476 24.46 -19.57 -17.50
CA ARG A 476 25.76 -19.59 -16.79
C ARG A 476 25.65 -19.26 -15.31
N GLU A 477 24.73 -18.37 -14.96
CA GLU A 477 24.48 -17.92 -13.61
C GLU A 477 23.01 -18.11 -13.24
N TRP A 478 22.76 -18.41 -11.97
CA TRP A 478 21.43 -18.47 -11.38
C TRP A 478 21.24 -17.23 -10.52
N GLU A 479 20.57 -16.22 -11.06
CA GLU A 479 20.46 -14.88 -10.47
C GLU A 479 19.50 -14.85 -9.28
N ASN A 480 19.81 -14.03 -8.26
CA ASN A 480 18.97 -13.89 -7.07
C ASN A 480 18.04 -12.67 -7.20
N ASN A 481 17.06 -12.77 -8.11
CA ASN A 481 16.17 -11.64 -8.44
C ASN A 481 14.98 -11.51 -7.49
N GLU A 482 14.63 -12.58 -6.76
CA GLU A 482 13.60 -12.62 -5.73
C GLU A 482 14.23 -12.69 -4.32
N GLY A 483 15.44 -12.16 -4.13
CA GLY A 483 16.11 -12.13 -2.83
C GLY A 483 16.84 -10.83 -2.53
N MET A 484 16.87 -10.43 -1.25
CA MET A 484 17.46 -9.17 -0.81
C MET A 484 18.99 -9.11 -0.93
N LEU A 485 19.75 -10.22 -0.90
CA LEU A 485 21.23 -10.14 -1.00
C LEU A 485 21.73 -9.76 -2.41
N GLY A 486 20.91 -9.92 -3.46
CA GLY A 486 21.38 -9.83 -4.85
C GLY A 486 22.40 -10.93 -5.17
N GLY A 487 23.23 -10.72 -6.20
CA GLY A 487 24.23 -11.70 -6.64
C GLY A 487 23.66 -12.89 -7.42
N SER A 488 24.49 -13.89 -7.67
CA SER A 488 24.11 -15.08 -8.45
C SER A 488 24.92 -16.31 -8.04
N PHE A 489 24.35 -17.50 -8.20
CA PHE A 489 25.16 -18.73 -8.21
C PHE A 489 25.89 -18.81 -9.55
N LYS A 490 27.19 -19.07 -9.51
CA LYS A 490 28.03 -19.21 -10.71
C LYS A 490 28.33 -20.67 -10.99
N LEU A 491 28.21 -21.07 -12.26
CA LEU A 491 28.67 -22.37 -12.72
C LEU A 491 30.19 -22.47 -12.67
N LYS A 492 30.69 -23.37 -11.82
CA LYS A 492 32.13 -23.63 -11.65
C LYS A 492 32.59 -24.82 -12.48
N GLN A 493 31.75 -25.83 -12.60
CA GLN A 493 32.03 -27.07 -13.29
C GLN A 493 30.71 -27.72 -13.74
N GLY A 494 30.75 -28.50 -14.82
CA GLY A 494 29.60 -29.24 -15.34
C GLY A 494 28.68 -28.40 -16.21
N ALA A 495 27.39 -28.74 -16.22
CA ALA A 495 26.37 -28.10 -17.03
C ALA A 495 25.02 -28.08 -16.30
N ALA A 496 24.24 -27.03 -16.53
CA ALA A 496 22.90 -26.93 -16.00
C ALA A 496 21.92 -26.43 -17.07
N ARG A 497 20.67 -26.84 -16.97
CA ARG A 497 19.59 -26.45 -17.89
C ARG A 497 18.27 -26.34 -17.15
N THR A 498 17.35 -25.54 -17.68
CA THR A 498 15.99 -25.48 -17.17
C THR A 498 15.13 -26.57 -17.80
N GLN A 499 14.17 -27.10 -17.05
CA GLN A 499 13.20 -28.08 -17.54
C GLN A 499 11.92 -28.05 -16.69
N ARG A 500 10.75 -28.17 -17.33
CA ARG A 500 9.48 -28.42 -16.64
C ARG A 500 9.41 -29.88 -16.20
N ILE A 501 9.33 -30.15 -14.89
CA ILE A 501 9.29 -31.49 -14.29
C ILE A 501 8.14 -31.57 -13.29
N ALA A 502 7.25 -32.54 -13.49
CA ALA A 502 6.08 -32.78 -12.63
C ALA A 502 5.30 -31.49 -12.30
N GLY A 503 5.06 -30.65 -13.33
CA GLY A 503 4.28 -29.42 -13.19
C GLY A 503 5.05 -28.18 -12.72
N ARG A 504 6.33 -28.28 -12.37
CA ARG A 504 7.17 -27.14 -11.93
C ARG A 504 8.34 -26.88 -12.87
N ASP A 505 8.72 -25.63 -13.05
CA ASP A 505 9.97 -25.28 -13.71
C ASP A 505 11.14 -25.48 -12.75
N ALA A 506 12.16 -26.22 -13.21
CA ALA A 506 13.28 -26.67 -12.40
C ALA A 506 14.61 -26.36 -13.08
N LEU A 507 15.64 -26.17 -12.26
CA LEU A 507 17.04 -26.19 -12.68
C LEU A 507 17.58 -27.62 -12.51
N VAL A 508 18.02 -28.21 -13.61
CA VAL A 508 18.65 -29.53 -13.66
C VAL A 508 20.16 -29.34 -13.70
N LEU A 509 20.85 -29.71 -12.64
CA LEU A 509 22.31 -29.79 -12.60
C LEU A 509 22.73 -31.18 -13.08
N GLU A 510 23.37 -31.26 -14.25
CA GLU A 510 23.85 -32.52 -14.82
C GLU A 510 24.93 -33.15 -13.91
N PRO A 511 25.24 -34.46 -13.99
CA PRO A 511 26.22 -35.10 -13.12
C PRO A 511 27.58 -34.38 -13.04
N GLY A 512 28.15 -34.26 -11.85
CA GLY A 512 29.42 -33.57 -11.61
C GLY A 512 29.38 -32.03 -11.73
N THR A 513 28.19 -31.44 -11.68
CA THR A 513 27.98 -29.99 -11.76
C THR A 513 28.14 -29.33 -10.40
N THR A 514 28.80 -28.17 -10.38
CA THR A 514 28.98 -27.35 -9.18
C THR A 514 28.53 -25.92 -9.43
N LEU A 515 27.60 -25.44 -8.61
CA LEU A 515 27.18 -24.04 -8.51
C LEU A 515 27.68 -23.44 -7.20
N GLU A 516 28.18 -22.21 -7.26
CA GLU A 516 28.74 -21.50 -6.11
C GLU A 516 28.12 -20.11 -5.98
N PHE A 517 27.55 -19.80 -4.82
CA PHE A 517 27.13 -18.45 -4.45
C PHE A 517 28.05 -17.94 -3.33
N LEU A 518 28.63 -16.76 -3.52
CA LEU A 518 29.55 -16.14 -2.57
C LEU A 518 28.92 -14.89 -1.99
N HIS A 519 28.83 -14.81 -0.66
CA HIS A 519 28.44 -13.58 0.02
C HIS A 519 28.94 -13.60 1.47
N PRO A 520 29.60 -12.52 1.95
CA PRO A 520 30.28 -12.52 3.25
C PRO A 520 29.36 -12.70 4.45
N LEU A 521 28.06 -12.40 4.32
CA LEU A 521 27.08 -12.59 5.41
C LEU A 521 26.58 -14.02 5.57
N LEU A 522 26.87 -14.90 4.61
CA LEU A 522 26.43 -16.28 4.71
C LEU A 522 27.27 -17.01 5.76
N SER A 523 26.61 -17.54 6.79
CA SER A 523 27.30 -18.29 7.83
C SER A 523 26.37 -19.34 8.44
N PRO A 524 26.87 -20.55 8.74
CA PRO A 524 26.12 -21.53 9.50
C PRO A 524 25.99 -21.18 11.00
N SER A 525 26.75 -20.20 11.52
CA SER A 525 26.72 -19.82 12.93
C SER A 525 25.72 -18.71 13.28
N THR A 526 25.07 -18.10 12.29
CA THR A 526 24.00 -17.11 12.48
C THR A 526 22.64 -17.78 12.39
N GLU A 527 21.61 -17.18 12.97
CA GLU A 527 20.23 -17.65 12.78
C GLU A 527 19.84 -17.56 11.30
N HIS A 528 19.28 -18.64 10.76
CA HIS A 528 18.86 -18.71 9.36
C HIS A 528 17.95 -19.92 9.10
N THR A 529 17.25 -19.86 7.97
CA THR A 529 16.59 -21.01 7.35
C THR A 529 17.02 -21.11 5.90
N LEU A 530 17.56 -22.27 5.49
CA LEU A 530 17.95 -22.57 4.12
C LEU A 530 17.22 -23.82 3.66
N SER A 531 16.41 -23.68 2.61
CA SER A 531 15.62 -24.77 2.03
C SER A 531 15.65 -24.73 0.51
N VAL A 532 15.44 -25.88 -0.11
CA VAL A 532 15.30 -26.04 -1.56
C VAL A 532 14.34 -27.17 -1.85
N LEU A 533 13.57 -27.07 -2.94
CA LEU A 533 12.76 -28.18 -3.43
C LEU A 533 13.59 -29.03 -4.38
N VAL A 534 13.69 -30.33 -4.07
CA VAL A 534 14.44 -31.32 -4.85
C VAL A 534 13.47 -32.34 -5.43
N TYR A 535 13.63 -32.68 -6.71
CA TYR A 535 12.85 -33.74 -7.34
C TYR A 535 13.62 -35.06 -7.29
N ARG A 536 13.12 -36.02 -6.50
CA ARG A 536 13.69 -37.38 -6.36
C ARG A 536 12.57 -38.41 -6.25
N LEU A 537 12.81 -39.60 -6.81
CA LEU A 537 11.87 -40.72 -6.73
C LEU A 537 10.44 -40.36 -7.20
N GLY A 538 10.34 -39.53 -8.24
CA GLY A 538 9.05 -39.16 -8.85
C GLY A 538 8.25 -38.07 -8.12
N LYS A 539 8.81 -37.42 -7.10
CA LYS A 539 8.12 -36.37 -6.33
C LYS A 539 9.04 -35.22 -5.93
N TRP A 540 8.44 -34.05 -5.75
CA TRP A 540 9.06 -32.88 -5.12
C TRP A 540 9.11 -33.05 -3.61
N GLN A 541 10.25 -32.73 -3.01
CA GLN A 541 10.49 -32.80 -1.58
C GLN A 541 11.30 -31.58 -1.13
N SER A 542 10.98 -31.01 0.03
CA SER A 542 11.84 -30.00 0.65
C SER A 542 13.07 -30.68 1.24
N ASP A 543 14.24 -30.11 1.00
CA ASP A 543 15.52 -30.55 1.56
C ASP A 543 16.19 -29.35 2.26
N GLU A 544 16.54 -29.53 3.53
CA GLU A 544 17.34 -28.56 4.28
C GLU A 544 18.81 -28.78 3.92
N VAL A 545 19.26 -28.16 2.82
CA VAL A 545 20.64 -28.27 2.29
C VAL A 545 21.69 -27.57 3.16
N LYS A 546 21.59 -27.71 4.49
CA LYS A 546 22.48 -27.10 5.49
C LYS A 546 23.95 -27.45 5.29
N SER A 547 24.25 -28.67 4.84
CA SER A 547 25.62 -29.10 4.54
C SER A 547 26.26 -28.31 3.38
N SER A 548 25.46 -27.64 2.57
CA SER A 548 25.91 -26.83 1.44
C SER A 548 26.34 -25.41 1.86
N LEU A 549 26.03 -24.99 3.09
CA LEU A 549 26.36 -23.66 3.63
C LEU A 549 27.67 -23.70 4.42
N SER A 550 28.55 -22.75 4.14
CA SER A 550 29.76 -22.49 4.93
C SER A 550 30.03 -20.98 4.99
N ASN A 551 30.99 -20.55 5.82
CA ASN A 551 31.30 -19.13 5.96
C ASN A 551 31.63 -18.50 4.60
N GLY A 552 30.83 -17.51 4.21
CA GLY A 552 30.97 -16.73 2.99
C GLY A 552 30.39 -17.38 1.72
N LYS A 553 29.81 -18.59 1.79
CA LYS A 553 29.40 -19.31 0.57
C LYS A 553 28.33 -20.39 0.73
N ILE A 554 27.57 -20.61 -0.34
CA ILE A 554 26.73 -21.81 -0.55
C ILE A 554 27.26 -22.55 -1.78
N LEU A 555 27.45 -23.86 -1.66
CA LEU A 555 27.95 -24.74 -2.72
C LEU A 555 26.92 -25.84 -3.01
N LEU A 556 26.32 -25.82 -4.21
CA LEU A 556 25.42 -26.89 -4.68
C LEU A 556 26.18 -27.80 -5.63
N GLN A 557 26.17 -29.11 -5.36
CA GLN A 557 26.90 -30.10 -6.15
C GLN A 557 25.99 -31.27 -6.52
N SER A 558 25.97 -31.65 -7.79
CA SER A 558 25.40 -32.93 -8.22
C SER A 558 26.44 -34.04 -8.13
N GLY A 559 25.98 -35.25 -7.82
CA GLY A 559 26.82 -36.44 -7.74
C GLY A 559 26.95 -37.14 -9.09
N ALA A 560 26.89 -38.47 -9.07
CA ALA A 560 26.84 -39.29 -10.28
C ALA A 560 25.49 -39.17 -11.05
N GLU A 561 24.44 -38.73 -10.35
CA GLU A 561 23.10 -38.51 -10.89
C GLU A 561 22.80 -37.01 -10.96
N PRO A 562 21.91 -36.57 -11.87
CA PRO A 562 21.48 -35.18 -11.93
C PRO A 562 20.81 -34.72 -10.61
N LEU A 563 21.08 -33.47 -10.22
CA LEU A 563 20.37 -32.80 -9.11
C LEU A 563 19.32 -31.86 -9.70
N ILE A 564 18.05 -32.18 -9.51
CA ILE A 564 16.91 -31.41 -10.03
C ILE A 564 16.32 -30.58 -8.89
N ILE A 565 16.40 -29.25 -9.00
CA ILE A 565 16.05 -28.33 -7.92
C ILE A 565 15.22 -27.13 -8.37
N THR A 566 14.45 -26.54 -7.46
CA THR A 566 13.78 -25.25 -7.63
C THR A 566 13.48 -24.61 -6.25
N ASN A 567 12.99 -23.38 -6.23
CA ASN A 567 12.59 -22.64 -5.03
C ASN A 567 13.65 -22.66 -3.92
N LEU A 568 14.90 -22.32 -4.26
CA LEU A 568 15.93 -22.15 -3.23
C LEU A 568 15.61 -20.89 -2.44
N ARG A 569 15.47 -21.03 -1.12
CA ARG A 569 15.19 -19.93 -0.20
C ARG A 569 16.25 -19.86 0.88
N TYR A 570 16.71 -18.65 1.19
CA TYR A 570 17.49 -18.37 2.39
C TYR A 570 16.82 -17.21 3.12
N TYR A 571 16.43 -17.45 4.36
CA TYR A 571 15.95 -16.42 5.28
C TYR A 571 17.01 -16.20 6.37
N ASN A 572 17.26 -14.95 6.75
CA ASN A 572 18.19 -14.60 7.84
C ASN A 572 17.55 -14.71 9.24
N TRP A 573 16.48 -15.48 9.35
CA TRP A 573 15.85 -15.85 10.62
C TRP A 573 15.45 -17.32 10.58
N VAL A 574 15.11 -17.86 11.75
CA VAL A 574 14.61 -19.23 11.88
C VAL A 574 13.10 -19.25 11.64
N GLN A 575 12.66 -19.87 10.55
CA GLN A 575 11.26 -20.13 10.29
C GLN A 575 10.72 -21.20 11.24
N GLU A 576 9.48 -21.03 11.66
CA GLU A 576 8.72 -22.04 12.39
C GLU A 576 8.37 -23.23 11.48
N GLU A 577 8.11 -24.40 12.05
CA GLU A 577 7.82 -25.63 11.29
C GLU A 577 6.62 -25.46 10.33
N ALA A 578 5.60 -24.72 10.74
CA ALA A 578 4.44 -24.43 9.90
C ALA A 578 4.80 -23.57 8.67
N GLU A 579 5.74 -22.63 8.82
CA GLU A 579 6.23 -21.79 7.72
C GLU A 579 7.08 -22.61 6.75
N LYS A 580 7.97 -23.48 7.25
CA LYS A 580 8.76 -24.39 6.40
C LYS A 580 7.85 -25.34 5.62
N ALA A 581 6.80 -25.88 6.27
CA ALA A 581 5.83 -26.75 5.63
C ALA A 581 5.06 -26.03 4.51
N PHE A 582 4.73 -24.75 4.71
CA PHE A 582 4.10 -23.93 3.66
C PHE A 582 5.05 -23.71 2.47
N ASP A 583 6.29 -23.30 2.73
CA ASP A 583 7.29 -23.07 1.68
C ASP A 583 7.64 -24.33 0.88
N ALA A 584 7.49 -25.51 1.49
CA ALA A 584 7.64 -26.80 0.81
C ALA A 584 6.54 -27.06 -0.23
N THR A 585 5.40 -26.39 -0.11
CA THR A 585 4.24 -26.56 -1.00
C THR A 585 4.06 -25.40 -1.97
N MET A 586 4.51 -24.21 -1.62
CA MET A 586 4.34 -23.01 -2.43
C MET A 586 5.57 -22.69 -3.30
N ASP A 587 5.29 -22.19 -4.50
CA ASP A 587 6.32 -21.72 -5.42
C ASP A 587 6.68 -20.26 -5.16
N ILE A 588 7.95 -19.90 -5.40
CA ILE A 588 8.34 -18.48 -5.45
C ILE A 588 7.72 -17.91 -6.73
N VAL A 589 6.93 -16.86 -6.59
CA VAL A 589 6.22 -16.24 -7.72
C VAL A 589 7.02 -15.05 -8.23
N ARG A 590 7.34 -15.04 -9.52
CA ARG A 590 7.86 -13.86 -10.22
C ARG A 590 6.70 -13.04 -10.76
N LEU A 591 6.43 -11.90 -10.12
CA LEU A 591 5.50 -10.92 -10.64
C LEU A 591 6.17 -10.10 -11.78
N PRO A 592 5.45 -9.79 -12.87
CA PRO A 592 6.02 -9.03 -13.99
C PRO A 592 6.31 -7.58 -13.60
N ALA A 593 7.38 -7.02 -14.16
CA ALA A 593 7.67 -5.58 -14.06
C ALA A 593 6.76 -4.78 -14.99
N ALA A 594 6.45 -3.54 -14.59
CA ALA A 594 5.63 -2.63 -15.38
C ALA A 594 6.31 -2.26 -16.70
N ASN A 595 5.51 -2.11 -17.76
CA ASN A 595 6.03 -1.79 -19.08
C ASN A 595 6.25 -0.28 -19.23
N LEU A 596 7.51 0.13 -19.34
CA LEU A 596 7.89 1.54 -19.46
C LEU A 596 7.96 2.05 -20.92
N GLN A 597 7.73 1.17 -21.92
CA GLN A 597 7.82 1.53 -23.34
C GLN A 597 6.53 2.15 -23.86
N LYS A 598 6.39 3.46 -23.61
CA LYS A 598 5.27 4.29 -24.05
C LYS A 598 5.01 4.20 -25.56
N LYS A 599 3.74 4.33 -25.94
CA LYS A 599 3.26 4.35 -27.32
C LYS A 599 3.06 5.77 -27.86
N GLY A 600 3.03 6.77 -26.98
CA GLY A 600 2.64 8.13 -27.32
C GLY A 600 1.14 8.18 -27.60
N LEU A 601 0.76 8.48 -28.84
CA LEU A 601 -0.65 8.55 -29.24
C LEU A 601 -1.26 7.14 -29.34
N VAL A 602 -2.18 6.83 -28.43
CA VAL A 602 -2.87 5.54 -28.33
C VAL A 602 -4.15 5.52 -29.15
N VAL A 603 -5.05 6.48 -28.90
CA VAL A 603 -6.28 6.65 -29.68
C VAL A 603 -6.16 7.96 -30.46
N SER A 604 -6.58 7.97 -31.72
CA SER A 604 -6.70 9.17 -32.54
C SER A 604 -7.66 8.96 -33.70
N ILE A 605 -8.87 9.49 -33.56
CA ILE A 605 -9.89 9.49 -34.60
C ILE A 605 -10.34 10.91 -34.93
N THR A 606 -10.73 11.16 -36.18
CA THR A 606 -11.28 12.44 -36.64
C THR A 606 -12.29 12.25 -37.75
N ALA A 607 -13.38 13.02 -37.70
CA ALA A 607 -14.40 13.07 -38.75
C ALA A 607 -13.87 13.73 -40.05
N ASP A 608 -12.76 14.48 -39.99
CA ASP A 608 -12.16 15.10 -41.18
C ASP A 608 -11.61 14.09 -42.19
N ALA A 609 -11.35 12.86 -41.75
CA ALA A 609 -10.94 11.76 -42.61
C ALA A 609 -12.05 11.26 -43.56
N PHE A 610 -13.28 11.76 -43.41
CA PHE A 610 -14.47 11.30 -44.11
C PHE A 610 -15.16 12.43 -44.88
N SER A 611 -15.95 12.08 -45.90
CA SER A 611 -16.79 13.01 -46.65
C SER A 611 -18.12 13.24 -45.94
N LEU A 612 -18.75 14.40 -46.19
CA LEU A 612 -20.10 14.66 -45.68
C LEU A 612 -21.09 13.66 -46.26
N GLY A 613 -21.94 13.08 -45.41
CA GLY A 613 -22.91 12.05 -45.77
C GLY A 613 -22.38 10.62 -45.77
N ASP A 614 -21.08 10.41 -45.49
CA ASP A 614 -20.53 9.06 -45.39
C ASP A 614 -21.22 8.27 -44.28
N THR A 615 -21.60 7.02 -44.61
CA THR A 615 -22.07 6.03 -43.64
C THR A 615 -20.87 5.23 -43.15
N VAL A 616 -20.48 5.45 -41.91
CA VAL A 616 -19.23 4.96 -41.31
C VAL A 616 -19.51 3.78 -40.39
N GLN A 617 -19.15 2.59 -40.86
CA GLN A 617 -19.12 1.37 -40.04
C GLN A 617 -17.75 1.14 -39.38
N TYR A 618 -16.68 1.71 -39.95
CA TYR A 618 -15.31 1.49 -39.49
C TYR A 618 -14.58 2.82 -39.39
N ILE A 619 -14.02 3.13 -38.21
CA ILE A 619 -13.23 4.34 -37.98
C ILE A 619 -11.78 3.92 -37.77
N PRO A 620 -10.86 4.27 -38.69
CA PRO A 620 -9.43 3.99 -38.52
C PRO A 620 -8.86 4.68 -37.29
N ASN A 621 -8.08 3.95 -36.47
CA ASN A 621 -7.31 4.55 -35.38
C ASN A 621 -5.93 4.98 -35.90
N ASN A 622 -5.61 6.27 -35.79
CA ASN A 622 -4.30 6.81 -36.18
C ASN A 622 -3.27 6.81 -35.03
N GLY A 623 -3.61 6.22 -33.87
CA GLY A 623 -2.68 5.96 -32.77
C GLY A 623 -2.05 4.57 -32.90
N VAL A 624 -2.32 3.67 -31.93
CA VAL A 624 -1.94 2.26 -32.07
C VAL A 624 -2.70 1.58 -33.21
N LYS A 625 -2.08 0.59 -33.85
CA LYS A 625 -2.68 -0.13 -34.97
C LYS A 625 -4.02 -0.77 -34.57
N GLY A 626 -5.07 -0.43 -35.29
CA GLY A 626 -6.40 -1.01 -35.15
C GLY A 626 -7.48 -0.09 -35.70
N ILE A 627 -8.73 -0.48 -35.51
CA ILE A 627 -9.91 0.30 -35.90
C ILE A 627 -10.97 0.25 -34.81
N PHE A 628 -11.93 1.15 -34.88
CA PHE A 628 -13.21 1.05 -34.18
C PHE A 628 -14.25 0.51 -35.16
N GLU A 629 -14.87 -0.61 -34.79
CA GLU A 629 -15.88 -1.31 -35.58
C GLU A 629 -17.26 -1.03 -35.00
N GLY A 630 -18.20 -0.58 -35.84
CA GLY A 630 -19.58 -0.43 -35.46
C GLY A 630 -20.17 -1.80 -35.11
N ILE A 631 -20.73 -1.93 -33.91
CA ILE A 631 -21.40 -3.18 -33.47
C ILE A 631 -22.93 -3.07 -33.46
N LYS A 632 -23.46 -1.85 -33.68
CA LYS A 632 -24.88 -1.58 -33.92
C LYS A 632 -25.04 -0.79 -35.22
N ALA A 633 -25.76 0.33 -35.19
CA ALA A 633 -25.96 1.18 -36.35
C ALA A 633 -24.65 1.87 -36.78
N PRO A 634 -24.40 2.07 -38.08
CA PRO A 634 -23.32 2.93 -38.55
C PRO A 634 -23.59 4.38 -38.16
N SER A 635 -22.52 5.18 -38.06
CA SER A 635 -22.62 6.62 -37.89
C SER A 635 -22.68 7.32 -39.24
N ILE A 636 -23.37 8.46 -39.32
CA ILE A 636 -23.37 9.32 -40.50
C ILE A 636 -22.50 10.53 -40.19
N VAL A 637 -21.61 10.89 -41.12
CA VAL A 637 -20.79 12.10 -41.00
C VAL A 637 -21.60 13.31 -41.45
N GLU A 638 -21.83 14.24 -40.53
CA GLU A 638 -22.59 15.47 -40.79
C GLU A 638 -21.76 16.70 -40.42
N GLU A 639 -22.12 17.84 -41.01
CA GLU A 639 -21.60 19.14 -40.59
C GLU A 639 -22.56 19.77 -39.58
N THR A 640 -22.05 20.13 -38.41
CA THR A 640 -22.81 20.86 -37.38
C THR A 640 -21.94 21.95 -36.78
N ALA A 641 -22.52 23.14 -36.62
CA ALA A 641 -21.82 24.33 -36.10
C ALA A 641 -20.41 24.56 -36.72
N GLY A 642 -20.26 24.31 -38.02
CA GLY A 642 -19.03 24.53 -38.78
C GLY A 642 -17.93 23.46 -38.64
N LYS A 643 -18.22 22.29 -38.06
CA LYS A 643 -17.29 21.14 -38.05
C LYS A 643 -17.99 19.85 -38.47
N LYS A 644 -17.24 18.91 -39.05
CA LYS A 644 -17.70 17.54 -39.28
C LYS A 644 -17.78 16.77 -37.97
N GLY A 645 -18.77 15.91 -37.80
CA GLY A 645 -18.86 15.01 -36.67
C GLY A 645 -19.49 13.68 -37.05
N PHE A 646 -19.05 12.61 -36.39
CA PHE A 646 -19.77 11.34 -36.38
C PHE A 646 -21.05 11.54 -35.57
N ARG A 647 -22.23 11.39 -36.19
CA ARG A 647 -23.52 11.49 -35.50
C ARG A 647 -23.81 10.25 -34.67
N PHE A 648 -24.27 10.48 -33.44
CA PHE A 648 -24.80 9.49 -32.51
C PHE A 648 -26.22 9.92 -32.09
N ASP A 649 -27.20 9.01 -32.19
CA ASP A 649 -28.57 9.18 -31.69
C ASP A 649 -28.90 8.20 -30.56
N GLY A 650 -27.86 7.68 -29.90
CA GLY A 650 -27.95 6.66 -28.85
C GLY A 650 -28.01 5.23 -29.39
N SER A 651 -28.12 5.03 -30.71
CA SER A 651 -28.09 3.68 -31.31
C SER A 651 -26.72 3.27 -31.87
N GLN A 652 -25.84 4.22 -32.18
CA GLN A 652 -24.49 3.96 -32.69
C GLN A 652 -23.55 3.56 -31.58
N VAL A 653 -22.82 2.48 -31.81
CA VAL A 653 -21.86 1.91 -30.88
C VAL A 653 -20.67 1.41 -31.66
N PHE A 654 -19.48 1.84 -31.26
CA PHE A 654 -18.26 1.30 -31.81
C PHE A 654 -17.44 0.62 -30.73
N ARG A 655 -16.73 -0.44 -31.11
CA ARG A 655 -15.79 -1.15 -30.26
C ARG A 655 -14.45 -1.25 -30.99
N SER A 656 -13.35 -0.98 -30.29
CA SER A 656 -12.02 -1.19 -30.85
C SER A 656 -11.70 -2.68 -31.02
N ASN A 657 -10.92 -3.02 -32.04
CA ASN A 657 -10.28 -4.34 -32.16
C ASN A 657 -8.84 -4.37 -31.61
N PHE A 658 -8.41 -3.29 -30.98
CA PHE A 658 -7.16 -3.17 -30.25
C PHE A 658 -7.43 -3.00 -28.75
N GLN A 659 -6.46 -3.42 -27.94
CA GLN A 659 -6.49 -3.33 -26.47
C GLN A 659 -5.87 -2.03 -26.00
N LEU A 660 -6.22 -1.59 -24.79
CA LEU A 660 -5.51 -0.49 -24.15
C LEU A 660 -4.07 -0.94 -23.83
N PRO A 661 -3.03 -0.18 -24.23
CA PRO A 661 -1.65 -0.56 -23.96
C PRO A 661 -1.38 -0.74 -22.46
N THR A 662 -0.50 -1.70 -22.12
CA THR A 662 -0.13 -1.97 -20.72
C THR A 662 0.63 -0.82 -20.04
N THR A 663 1.04 0.19 -20.81
CA THR A 663 1.66 1.43 -20.33
C THR A 663 0.67 2.36 -19.62
N LEU A 664 -0.64 2.15 -19.79
CA LEU A 664 -1.72 2.90 -19.13
C LEU A 664 -2.27 2.24 -17.86
N LEU A 665 -1.72 1.09 -17.44
CA LEU A 665 -2.17 0.39 -16.24
C LEU A 665 -1.79 1.13 -14.96
N ASP A 666 -2.39 0.72 -13.85
CA ASP A 666 -2.12 1.25 -12.51
C ASP A 666 -2.34 2.77 -12.47
N ASN A 667 -1.35 3.52 -12.02
CA ASN A 667 -1.42 4.96 -11.81
C ASN A 667 -0.73 5.76 -12.94
N ALA A 668 -0.68 5.17 -14.15
CA ALA A 668 0.07 5.74 -15.26
C ALA A 668 -0.41 7.15 -15.66
N PRO A 669 0.51 8.09 -15.94
CA PRO A 669 0.15 9.38 -16.50
C PRO A 669 -0.50 9.25 -17.88
N TYR A 670 -1.49 10.09 -18.18
CA TYR A 670 -2.18 10.08 -19.47
C TYR A 670 -2.68 11.49 -19.86
N THR A 671 -3.03 11.64 -21.13
CA THR A 671 -3.71 12.84 -21.64
C THR A 671 -4.86 12.42 -22.55
N LEU A 672 -6.00 13.08 -22.42
CA LEU A 672 -7.19 12.88 -23.23
C LEU A 672 -7.63 14.21 -23.85
N GLU A 673 -7.92 14.22 -25.15
CA GLU A 673 -8.46 15.36 -25.87
C GLU A 673 -9.68 14.94 -26.69
N ALA A 674 -10.77 15.70 -26.62
CA ALA A 674 -11.96 15.45 -27.43
C ALA A 674 -12.64 16.75 -27.88
N TRP A 675 -13.30 16.66 -29.04
CA TRP A 675 -14.24 17.67 -29.53
C TRP A 675 -15.63 17.06 -29.64
N VAL A 676 -16.54 17.49 -28.76
CA VAL A 676 -17.86 16.89 -28.57
C VAL A 676 -18.94 17.98 -28.68
N LEU A 677 -20.09 17.65 -29.25
CA LEU A 677 -21.27 18.52 -29.27
C LEU A 677 -22.51 17.68 -29.06
N ASN A 678 -23.34 18.03 -28.07
CA ASN A 678 -24.67 17.46 -27.89
C ASN A 678 -25.70 18.55 -28.16
N PRO A 679 -26.71 18.31 -29.02
CA PRO A 679 -27.82 19.25 -29.21
C PRO A 679 -28.56 19.55 -27.91
N THR A 680 -28.74 18.51 -27.08
CA THR A 680 -29.25 18.54 -25.72
C THR A 680 -28.36 17.64 -24.87
N ILE A 681 -28.02 18.04 -23.65
CA ILE A 681 -27.10 17.28 -22.79
C ILE A 681 -27.91 16.61 -21.67
N ASP A 682 -27.86 15.29 -21.59
CA ASP A 682 -28.52 14.51 -20.54
C ASP A 682 -27.70 14.52 -19.23
N LEU A 683 -28.15 13.79 -18.19
CA LEU A 683 -27.44 13.72 -16.92
C LEU A 683 -26.05 13.10 -17.07
N ASN A 684 -25.95 11.98 -17.79
CA ASN A 684 -24.69 11.28 -18.10
C ASN A 684 -24.79 10.67 -19.50
N GLU A 685 -23.85 11.02 -20.38
CA GLU A 685 -23.73 10.45 -21.73
C GLU A 685 -22.27 10.04 -21.97
N CYS A 686 -22.02 8.75 -22.19
CA CYS A 686 -20.67 8.22 -22.36
C CYS A 686 -20.19 8.37 -23.80
N VAL A 687 -19.26 9.30 -24.03
CA VAL A 687 -18.64 9.53 -25.34
C VAL A 687 -17.69 8.38 -25.67
N ALA A 688 -16.80 8.04 -24.72
CA ALA A 688 -15.82 6.99 -24.86
C ALA A 688 -15.47 6.37 -23.50
N ASP A 689 -15.43 5.04 -23.45
CA ASP A 689 -14.98 4.28 -22.27
C ASP A 689 -13.75 3.47 -22.64
N PHE A 690 -12.63 3.77 -21.99
CA PHE A 690 -11.34 3.18 -22.30
C PHE A 690 -11.09 1.89 -21.49
N THR A 691 -11.91 1.62 -20.48
CA THR A 691 -11.66 0.62 -19.45
C THR A 691 -12.91 -0.21 -19.15
N THR A 692 -12.80 -1.52 -19.16
CA THR A 692 -13.94 -2.41 -18.87
C THR A 692 -14.17 -2.68 -17.38
N SER A 693 -13.37 -2.10 -16.47
CA SER A 693 -13.55 -2.29 -15.02
C SER A 693 -14.82 -1.58 -14.51
N HIS A 694 -15.40 -2.13 -13.45
CA HIS A 694 -16.49 -1.52 -12.70
C HIS A 694 -16.07 -1.09 -11.29
N ASP A 695 -14.80 -1.34 -10.94
CA ASP A 695 -14.28 -1.05 -9.61
C ASP A 695 -13.84 0.41 -9.50
N GLU A 696 -13.85 0.91 -8.26
CA GLU A 696 -13.52 2.29 -7.89
C GLU A 696 -12.09 2.65 -8.33
N LEU A 697 -11.92 3.80 -8.99
CA LEU A 697 -10.62 4.36 -9.44
C LEU A 697 -9.90 3.57 -10.55
N GLU A 698 -10.55 2.57 -11.13
CA GLU A 698 -9.99 1.76 -12.21
C GLU A 698 -10.48 2.16 -13.61
N LYS A 699 -11.29 3.23 -13.68
CA LYS A 699 -11.99 3.65 -14.88
C LYS A 699 -11.34 4.88 -15.53
N ILE A 700 -11.32 4.95 -16.86
CA ILE A 700 -11.14 6.19 -17.62
C ILE A 700 -12.32 6.27 -18.59
N MET A 701 -13.32 7.07 -18.24
CA MET A 701 -14.55 7.19 -19.03
C MET A 701 -14.88 8.66 -19.30
N LEU A 702 -14.78 9.05 -20.57
CA LEU A 702 -15.16 10.37 -21.04
C LEU A 702 -16.69 10.48 -21.10
N VAL A 703 -17.21 11.39 -20.29
CA VAL A 703 -18.65 11.69 -20.22
C VAL A 703 -18.87 13.10 -20.76
N ASN A 704 -20.05 13.35 -21.33
CA ASN A 704 -20.52 14.70 -21.59
C ASN A 704 -21.95 14.84 -21.07
N GLY A 705 -22.09 15.15 -19.78
CA GLY A 705 -23.35 15.10 -19.04
C GLY A 705 -23.46 16.16 -17.95
N THR A 706 -24.69 16.50 -17.57
CA THR A 706 -24.97 17.60 -16.63
C THR A 706 -24.76 17.25 -15.16
N GLU A 707 -24.45 15.99 -14.82
CA GLU A 707 -24.14 15.58 -13.45
C GLU A 707 -22.92 16.35 -12.91
N PRO A 708 -23.10 17.21 -11.89
CA PRO A 708 -22.02 18.07 -11.42
C PRO A 708 -20.80 17.33 -10.86
N ARG A 709 -20.96 16.06 -10.47
CA ARG A 709 -19.88 15.25 -9.90
C ARG A 709 -19.01 14.56 -10.95
N CYS A 710 -19.62 14.00 -12.00
CA CYS A 710 -18.92 13.08 -12.92
C CYS A 710 -19.26 13.29 -14.41
N GLY A 711 -19.90 14.41 -14.75
CA GLY A 711 -20.39 14.71 -16.09
C GLY A 711 -19.34 15.00 -17.17
N VAL A 712 -18.04 14.94 -16.86
CA VAL A 712 -16.94 15.17 -17.83
C VAL A 712 -15.97 13.99 -17.86
N ILE A 713 -15.51 13.53 -16.70
CA ILE A 713 -14.64 12.35 -16.55
C ILE A 713 -15.11 11.55 -15.34
N ASN A 714 -15.10 10.23 -15.49
CA ASN A 714 -15.59 9.33 -14.47
C ASN A 714 -14.60 8.18 -14.26
N HIS A 715 -14.21 8.01 -13.00
CA HIS A 715 -13.30 7.00 -12.47
C HIS A 715 -14.03 5.98 -11.57
N TYR A 716 -15.35 6.14 -11.39
CA TYR A 716 -16.17 5.51 -10.35
C TYR A 716 -15.75 5.84 -8.92
N GLY A 717 -14.90 6.85 -8.72
CA GLY A 717 -14.42 7.28 -7.39
C GLY A 717 -15.43 8.12 -6.61
N TRP A 718 -16.54 8.54 -7.24
CA TRP A 718 -17.51 9.49 -6.69
C TRP A 718 -16.93 10.89 -6.44
N TYR A 719 -15.92 11.04 -5.57
CA TYR A 719 -15.25 12.31 -5.36
C TYR A 719 -14.18 12.58 -6.42
N GLU A 720 -13.45 11.56 -6.87
CA GLU A 720 -12.34 11.68 -7.81
C GLU A 720 -12.81 11.99 -9.23
N ASP A 721 -14.08 11.71 -9.54
CA ASP A 721 -14.72 12.06 -10.81
C ASP A 721 -14.79 13.59 -11.01
N ALA A 722 -14.94 14.07 -12.25
CA ALA A 722 -15.16 15.48 -12.52
C ALA A 722 -16.39 15.74 -13.39
N GLY A 723 -17.19 16.74 -12.99
CA GLY A 723 -18.28 17.33 -13.77
C GLY A 723 -18.07 18.82 -13.97
N TYR A 724 -18.96 19.46 -14.73
CA TYR A 724 -18.92 20.91 -14.95
C TYR A 724 -20.31 21.52 -14.71
N LYS A 725 -20.43 22.39 -13.69
CA LYS A 725 -21.71 22.98 -13.26
C LYS A 725 -22.48 23.71 -14.38
N ASN A 726 -21.77 24.31 -15.33
CA ASN A 726 -22.37 25.11 -16.40
C ASN A 726 -22.39 24.37 -17.75
N LEU A 727 -22.24 23.04 -17.76
CA LEU A 727 -22.17 22.26 -19.00
C LEU A 727 -23.42 22.47 -19.89
N ASN A 728 -24.60 22.66 -19.29
CA ASN A 728 -25.85 22.92 -20.02
C ASN A 728 -25.84 24.18 -20.90
N GLU A 729 -25.02 25.19 -20.58
CA GLU A 729 -24.90 26.42 -21.39
C GLU A 729 -24.20 26.17 -22.74
N TRP A 730 -23.61 24.99 -22.90
CA TRP A 730 -22.90 24.52 -24.08
C TRP A 730 -23.70 23.55 -24.94
N ALA A 731 -24.97 23.28 -24.60
CA ALA A 731 -25.89 22.55 -25.48
C ALA A 731 -25.95 23.23 -26.87
N GLY A 732 -25.84 22.43 -27.92
CA GLY A 732 -25.78 22.88 -29.31
C GLY A 732 -24.47 23.56 -29.72
N LYS A 733 -23.43 23.57 -28.88
CA LYS A 733 -22.11 24.15 -29.17
C LYS A 733 -21.01 23.11 -29.05
N TRP A 734 -19.93 23.32 -29.79
CA TRP A 734 -18.73 22.48 -29.70
C TRP A 734 -18.02 22.72 -28.36
N GLN A 735 -17.63 21.62 -27.73
CA GLN A 735 -16.89 21.58 -26.47
C GLN A 735 -15.53 20.94 -26.75
N HIS A 736 -14.46 21.66 -26.42
CA HIS A 736 -13.10 21.13 -26.38
C HIS A 736 -12.80 20.66 -24.97
N ILE A 737 -12.77 19.34 -24.78
CA ILE A 737 -12.42 18.72 -23.50
C ILE A 737 -10.95 18.31 -23.57
N TYR A 738 -10.17 18.71 -22.58
CA TYR A 738 -8.76 18.36 -22.46
C TYR A 738 -8.47 17.95 -21.02
N ILE A 739 -7.98 16.74 -20.81
CA ILE A 739 -7.69 16.17 -19.50
C ILE A 739 -6.24 15.72 -19.49
N CYS A 740 -5.50 16.06 -18.44
CA CYS A 740 -4.15 15.56 -18.25
C CYS A 740 -3.96 15.11 -16.80
N PHE A 741 -3.37 13.93 -16.63
CA PHE A 741 -3.05 13.32 -15.35
C PHE A 741 -1.56 13.00 -15.31
N ASP A 742 -0.85 13.49 -14.28
CA ASP A 742 0.60 13.32 -14.16
C ASP A 742 1.04 12.13 -13.29
N GLY A 743 0.08 11.30 -12.85
CA GLY A 743 0.30 10.26 -11.84
C GLY A 743 0.01 10.73 -10.40
N ARG A 744 -0.50 11.95 -10.23
CA ARG A 744 -0.98 12.47 -8.95
C ARG A 744 -2.10 13.50 -9.13
N ILE A 745 -1.86 14.54 -9.92
CA ILE A 745 -2.82 15.61 -10.17
C ILE A 745 -3.51 15.39 -11.50
N GLU A 746 -4.84 15.29 -11.47
CA GLU A 746 -5.67 15.36 -12.66
C GLU A 746 -6.20 16.77 -12.86
N GLN A 747 -6.00 17.33 -14.05
CA GLN A 747 -6.56 18.60 -14.47
C GLN A 747 -7.53 18.38 -15.63
N VAL A 748 -8.75 18.91 -15.48
CA VAL A 748 -9.81 18.83 -16.48
C VAL A 748 -10.11 20.23 -16.99
N TYR A 749 -10.01 20.40 -18.31
CA TYR A 749 -10.31 21.65 -19.00
C TYR A 749 -11.47 21.47 -19.97
N VAL A 750 -12.39 22.43 -19.98
CA VAL A 750 -13.49 22.52 -20.96
C VAL A 750 -13.42 23.90 -21.61
N ASN A 751 -13.25 23.96 -22.94
CA ASN A 751 -13.10 25.21 -23.71
C ASN A 751 -12.02 26.13 -23.12
N ASP A 752 -10.84 25.56 -22.87
CA ASP A 752 -9.67 26.23 -22.28
C ASP A 752 -9.84 26.72 -20.82
N GLN A 753 -10.98 26.48 -20.19
CA GLN A 753 -11.20 26.79 -18.78
C GLN A 753 -10.91 25.57 -17.91
N LEU A 754 -10.06 25.73 -16.88
CA LEU A 754 -9.85 24.70 -15.85
C LEU A 754 -11.13 24.55 -15.03
N VAL A 755 -11.77 23.38 -15.09
CA VAL A 755 -13.02 23.09 -14.36
C VAL A 755 -12.81 22.19 -13.14
N SER A 756 -11.73 21.41 -13.11
CA SER A 756 -11.36 20.55 -11.98
C SER A 756 -9.84 20.37 -11.91
N GLU A 757 -9.31 20.35 -10.70
CA GLU A 757 -7.93 19.98 -10.35
C GLU A 757 -7.97 19.18 -9.05
N LYS A 758 -7.51 17.92 -9.07
CA LYS A 758 -7.61 17.01 -7.91
C LYS A 758 -6.36 16.15 -7.73
N ASP A 759 -5.96 15.94 -6.47
CA ASP A 759 -5.00 14.91 -6.07
C ASP A 759 -5.73 13.57 -5.98
N ILE A 760 -5.49 12.71 -6.96
CA ILE A 760 -6.14 11.41 -7.13
C ILE A 760 -5.10 10.34 -7.41
N GLN A 761 -5.47 9.09 -7.15
CA GLN A 761 -4.69 7.94 -7.55
C GLN A 761 -5.58 6.95 -8.30
N LEU A 762 -5.13 6.55 -9.48
CA LEU A 762 -5.83 5.58 -10.32
C LEU A 762 -5.18 4.20 -10.24
N LEU A 763 -5.97 3.17 -10.54
CA LEU A 763 -5.56 1.77 -10.52
C LEU A 763 -6.06 1.04 -11.78
N ILE A 764 -5.82 1.66 -12.93
CA ILE A 764 -6.34 1.23 -14.23
C ILE A 764 -5.99 -0.23 -14.52
N LYS A 765 -7.01 -1.01 -14.90
CA LYS A 765 -6.86 -2.43 -15.23
C LYS A 765 -6.70 -2.67 -16.73
N PRO A 766 -6.18 -3.86 -17.11
CA PRO A 766 -6.15 -4.27 -18.50
C PRO A 766 -7.55 -4.22 -19.13
N SER A 767 -7.67 -3.48 -20.23
CA SER A 767 -8.91 -3.37 -20.99
C SER A 767 -8.73 -4.01 -22.36
N GLN A 768 -9.62 -4.94 -22.70
CA GLN A 768 -9.55 -5.67 -23.96
C GLN A 768 -10.02 -4.84 -25.16
N PHE A 769 -10.73 -3.74 -24.93
CA PHE A 769 -11.28 -2.87 -25.96
C PHE A 769 -11.68 -1.51 -25.38
N VAL A 770 -11.88 -0.54 -26.26
CA VAL A 770 -12.45 0.77 -25.99
C VAL A 770 -13.82 0.83 -26.67
N THR A 771 -14.82 1.40 -26.01
CA THR A 771 -16.15 1.66 -26.61
C THR A 771 -16.34 3.13 -26.90
N LEU A 772 -17.08 3.42 -27.98
CA LEU A 772 -17.59 4.76 -28.29
C LEU A 772 -19.12 4.71 -28.35
N GLY A 773 -19.77 5.74 -27.81
CA GLY A 773 -21.22 5.92 -27.86
C GLY A 773 -22.01 5.28 -26.71
N LEU A 774 -21.35 4.50 -25.85
CA LEU A 774 -21.82 4.06 -24.53
C LEU A 774 -20.66 3.49 -23.70
N ASN A 775 -20.91 3.24 -22.42
CA ASN A 775 -19.93 2.60 -21.55
C ASN A 775 -19.84 1.08 -21.77
N ALA A 776 -18.82 0.43 -21.21
CA ALA A 776 -18.61 -1.00 -21.35
C ALA A 776 -19.78 -1.86 -20.80
N GLU A 777 -20.56 -1.31 -19.87
CA GLU A 777 -21.70 -1.95 -19.20
C GLU A 777 -23.02 -1.88 -19.98
N GLY A 778 -23.09 -1.17 -21.11
CA GLY A 778 -24.32 -1.05 -21.90
C GLY A 778 -25.19 0.18 -21.59
N ASN A 779 -24.71 1.10 -20.75
CA ASN A 779 -25.44 2.25 -20.21
C ASN A 779 -24.91 3.59 -20.76
N TRP A 780 -25.64 4.67 -20.44
CA TRP A 780 -25.30 6.07 -20.78
C TRP A 780 -25.06 6.27 -22.29
N PRO A 781 -26.08 5.99 -23.14
CA PRO A 781 -25.95 6.18 -24.57
C PRO A 781 -25.65 7.63 -24.90
N PHE A 782 -24.74 7.86 -25.85
CA PHE A 782 -24.37 9.19 -26.31
C PHE A 782 -25.29 9.68 -27.43
N THR A 783 -25.79 10.90 -27.31
CA THR A 783 -26.63 11.58 -28.31
C THR A 783 -26.02 12.91 -28.74
N GLY A 784 -25.30 12.91 -29.86
CA GLY A 784 -24.59 14.10 -30.31
C GLY A 784 -23.62 13.82 -31.45
N TYR A 785 -22.53 14.59 -31.46
CA TYR A 785 -21.52 14.59 -32.49
C TYR A 785 -20.13 14.49 -31.87
N LEU A 786 -19.34 13.54 -32.33
CA LEU A 786 -17.92 13.43 -32.00
C LEU A 786 -17.10 13.87 -33.21
N HIS A 787 -16.39 14.99 -33.10
CA HIS A 787 -15.50 15.46 -34.17
C HIS A 787 -14.15 14.76 -34.13
N SER A 788 -13.53 14.69 -32.95
CA SER A 788 -12.24 14.01 -32.76
C SER A 788 -12.08 13.53 -31.32
N LEU A 789 -11.29 12.48 -31.14
CA LEU A 789 -10.91 11.89 -29.85
C LEU A 789 -9.46 11.43 -29.92
N LYS A 790 -8.65 11.82 -28.93
CA LYS A 790 -7.27 11.38 -28.79
C LYS A 790 -6.96 10.99 -27.35
N LEU A 791 -6.20 9.92 -27.17
CA LEU A 791 -5.65 9.48 -25.89
C LEU A 791 -4.16 9.26 -26.06
N TRP A 792 -3.35 9.79 -25.15
CA TRP A 792 -1.91 9.52 -25.05
C TRP A 792 -1.61 8.80 -23.74
N ASP A 793 -0.64 7.89 -23.77
CA ASP A 793 -0.03 7.30 -22.56
C ASP A 793 1.10 8.17 -21.98
N GLU A 794 0.92 9.48 -22.13
CA GLU A 794 1.84 10.53 -21.74
C GLU A 794 1.09 11.68 -21.10
N TYR A 795 1.69 12.28 -20.08
CA TYR A 795 1.27 13.56 -19.54
C TYR A 795 1.74 14.69 -20.46
N LEU A 796 0.79 15.38 -21.09
CA LEU A 796 1.00 16.53 -21.95
C LEU A 796 0.27 17.71 -21.29
N PRO A 797 0.97 18.55 -20.50
CA PRO A 797 0.31 19.68 -19.86
C PRO A 797 -0.24 20.64 -20.91
N LYS A 798 -1.44 21.16 -20.65
CA LYS A 798 -1.99 22.25 -21.47
C LYS A 798 -1.10 23.48 -21.28
N LEU A 799 -0.46 23.94 -22.35
CA LEU A 799 0.36 25.15 -22.31
C LEU A 799 -0.55 26.35 -21.98
N LYS A 800 -0.18 27.10 -20.94
CA LYS A 800 -0.90 28.29 -20.49
C LYS A 800 -0.79 29.45 -21.48
#